data_AF-U2RZY2-F1
#
_entry.id   AF-U2RZY2-F1
#
_cell.length_a   1.000
_cell.length_b   1.000
_cell.length_c   1.000
_cell.angle_alpha   90.00
_cell.angle_beta   90.00
_cell.angle_gamma   90.00
#
_symmetry.space_group_name_H-M   'P 1'
#
loop_
_entity.id
_entity.type
_entity.pdbx_description
1 polymer ?
#
loop_
_entity_poly.entity_id
_entity_poly.type
_entity_poly.pdbx_seq_one_letter_code
_entity_poly.pdbx_strand_id
1 'polypeptide(L)'
;MRKKLCYLLSAILAFGIVAPGGTTTATGLGNSIPAQVLQQGAPADDSDSLSTSQPRAALFDAVTVTVDDEADLLAAIAAATDGDATTIKLTGDIALTGTVTIPAGKVITITNADGAAPTVTGSAKPFVQVAAGGTFTLSGDVTLDGQGRENSFVRTEGSFTLDGATLRNLLASRQGADDQNVGAVIASGGDATFTMASGLITDTTIERDHGAAVYVRDGATATMSGGTITNTTIDNQFAGSVLIDGATFTMEGGEISNGAAGDQIQTSGGVLVLAVNPNGAAADNAIESTFTMNGGTITNCSAPHGGGVYVYGGSAGYRDFWSKAHFTMNGGTISNCQATGLTTATGELSDGAGGGVYVESGSDFVMNDGAITGNTSVGVGGGVATYDTFVAYFHKTAYEDAPGRYYDIVYSQWPSFFPASFTMNGGTISGNSARMEETTQTDRGCGGGVYVASSEVRINAGTIENNTASKQGGGLYVGSVPYTLYINDSLITDNEASVLGGGVWFCPTGEASINVNSGTALYGNTATGAGDDASIVRFPDNEKKTAATISDRMLGGGLADWHLDGATLEADADNSVGVPDPDVARYSTDTAGQTAVSGITDDPASYELKATPSEEAIELSSGLATVTIRNNSSTRGGGIGSNGKVVLGNEHEYTESLTVTKHWDPGQTALSAPENATVWLTIDGHRVESAVLDESNGWTHTFEGLPLNSGATIEEDAPEGWTANYQREYNPDTRVISIVVTNEAVEATPAPTPTPTPMPAPTPTPTPMPEVTPTPDAPTTPEETTAPTPGTSPTTRPARMPRTGEDALEGLFGAVALVAACAGVQALRSHKRS
;
A
#
# COMPACT_ATOMS: atom_id res chain seq x y z
N MET A 1 23.28 59.68 -9.51
CA MET A 1 24.73 59.96 -9.73
C MET A 1 25.51 58.69 -9.39
N ARG A 2 25.98 57.94 -10.40
CA ARG A 2 27.41 57.55 -10.67
C ARG A 2 28.19 57.10 -9.41
N LYS A 3 28.66 55.85 -9.26
CA LYS A 3 29.63 55.05 -10.07
C LYS A 3 29.49 53.52 -9.73
N LYS A 4 29.44 52.59 -10.71
CA LYS A 4 30.49 51.64 -11.24
C LYS A 4 31.05 50.65 -10.17
N LEU A 5 31.23 49.32 -10.32
CA LEU A 5 31.66 48.39 -11.41
C LEU A 5 31.53 46.92 -10.85
N CYS A 6 31.09 45.85 -11.54
CA CYS A 6 31.84 44.83 -12.34
C CYS A 6 30.86 43.67 -12.76
N TYR A 7 30.59 43.40 -14.05
CA TYR A 7 31.08 42.30 -14.96
C TYR A 7 30.75 40.85 -14.53
N LEU A 8 30.01 40.01 -15.30
CA LEU A 8 30.30 39.35 -16.60
C LEU A 8 28.96 38.87 -17.27
N LEU A 9 28.55 39.31 -18.48
CA LEU A 9 28.64 38.69 -19.84
C LEU A 9 28.44 37.15 -19.93
N SER A 10 27.76 36.53 -20.91
CA SER A 10 26.77 36.88 -21.97
C SER A 10 26.53 35.59 -22.77
N ALA A 11 25.28 35.30 -23.14
CA ALA A 11 24.88 34.17 -23.99
C ALA A 11 24.56 34.65 -25.42
N ILE A 12 25.14 34.00 -26.45
CA ILE A 12 24.63 33.92 -27.84
C ILE A 12 25.21 32.64 -28.47
N LEU A 13 24.36 31.67 -28.86
CA LEU A 13 24.24 31.20 -30.26
C LEU A 13 23.08 30.21 -30.43
N ALA A 14 22.51 30.24 -31.63
CA ALA A 14 21.27 29.62 -32.06
C ALA A 14 21.49 28.29 -32.83
N PHE A 15 20.46 27.44 -32.76
CA PHE A 15 19.93 26.46 -33.73
C PHE A 15 20.86 25.65 -34.65
N GLY A 16 20.70 24.32 -34.58
CA GLY A 16 21.16 23.35 -35.58
C GLY A 16 20.67 21.93 -35.28
N ILE A 17 19.62 21.53 -36.01
CA ILE A 17 18.99 20.21 -36.19
C ILE A 17 19.95 19.00 -36.13
N VAL A 18 19.57 17.89 -35.46
CA VAL A 18 19.55 16.48 -35.92
C VAL A 18 18.98 15.57 -34.79
N ALA A 19 18.16 14.59 -35.19
CA ALA A 19 17.41 13.59 -34.41
C ALA A 19 18.24 12.67 -33.47
N PRO A 20 17.55 11.79 -32.70
CA PRO A 20 18.02 10.42 -32.60
C PRO A 20 16.90 9.39 -32.78
N GLY A 21 17.01 8.61 -33.85
CA GLY A 21 16.58 7.22 -33.87
C GLY A 21 17.83 6.32 -33.89
N GLY A 22 17.73 5.12 -33.32
CA GLY A 22 18.67 4.04 -33.58
C GLY A 22 19.53 3.59 -32.39
N THR A 23 19.00 2.61 -31.67
CA THR A 23 19.68 1.41 -31.15
C THR A 23 21.18 1.26 -31.45
N THR A 24 21.98 0.93 -30.43
CA THR A 24 23.10 -0.03 -30.56
C THR A 24 23.62 -0.46 -29.18
N THR A 25 23.44 -1.77 -28.90
CA THR A 25 24.47 -2.72 -28.45
C THR A 25 25.61 -2.23 -27.55
N ALA A 26 25.62 -2.73 -26.30
CA ALA A 26 26.85 -2.93 -25.54
C ALA A 26 27.06 -4.43 -25.28
N THR A 27 27.91 -5.04 -26.11
CA THR A 27 28.77 -6.17 -25.75
C THR A 27 29.54 -5.81 -24.46
N GLY A 28 29.66 -6.64 -23.43
CA GLY A 28 29.94 -8.07 -23.45
C GLY A 28 31.45 -8.30 -23.23
N LEU A 29 31.90 -8.25 -21.97
CA LEU A 29 33.12 -8.87 -21.43
C LEU A 29 32.83 -9.01 -19.91
N GLY A 30 32.63 -10.17 -19.30
CA GLY A 30 33.18 -11.49 -19.59
C GLY A 30 34.08 -11.87 -18.42
N ASN A 31 33.54 -12.60 -17.44
CA ASN A 31 34.06 -13.92 -17.06
C ASN A 31 33.28 -14.53 -15.87
N SER A 32 32.44 -15.49 -16.25
CA SER A 32 32.09 -16.75 -15.57
C SER A 32 33.13 -17.28 -14.58
N ILE A 33 32.73 -17.97 -13.49
CA ILE A 33 32.47 -19.43 -13.44
C ILE A 33 31.87 -19.80 -12.05
N PRO A 34 31.14 -20.93 -11.90
CA PRO A 34 29.96 -21.09 -11.07
C PRO A 34 30.15 -21.95 -9.79
N ALA A 35 29.06 -22.09 -9.04
CA ALA A 35 28.89 -23.04 -7.94
C ALA A 35 28.89 -24.50 -8.43
N GLN A 36 29.60 -25.39 -7.72
CA GLN A 36 29.25 -26.81 -7.60
C GLN A 36 29.67 -27.39 -6.24
N VAL A 37 28.74 -28.17 -5.71
CA VAL A 37 28.79 -29.05 -4.54
C VAL A 37 29.62 -30.31 -4.85
N LEU A 38 30.47 -30.80 -3.93
CA LEU A 38 30.55 -32.21 -3.47
C LEU A 38 31.87 -32.58 -2.73
N GLN A 39 31.66 -33.27 -1.61
CA GLN A 39 32.39 -34.46 -1.12
C GLN A 39 33.61 -34.37 -0.17
N GLN A 40 33.43 -35.13 0.92
CA GLN A 40 34.38 -35.62 1.90
C GLN A 40 35.48 -36.50 1.31
N GLY A 41 36.67 -36.49 1.92
CA GLY A 41 37.69 -37.53 1.79
C GLY A 41 39.04 -37.16 2.41
N ALA A 42 39.35 -37.72 3.59
CA ALA A 42 40.65 -37.70 4.29
C ALA A 42 41.62 -38.79 3.74
N PRO A 43 42.84 -39.04 4.28
CA PRO A 43 43.95 -38.19 4.78
C PRO A 43 45.37 -38.61 4.24
N ALA A 44 46.45 -38.00 4.81
CA ALA A 44 47.90 -38.36 4.81
C ALA A 44 48.78 -37.72 3.70
N ASP A 45 50.04 -37.32 3.88
CA ASP A 45 51.01 -37.29 4.99
C ASP A 45 52.14 -36.27 4.68
N ASP A 46 52.80 -35.78 5.73
CA ASP A 46 54.17 -35.23 5.88
C ASP A 46 54.88 -34.38 4.79
N SER A 47 55.19 -33.11 5.13
CA SER A 47 56.54 -32.66 5.58
C SER A 47 56.91 -31.21 5.21
N ASP A 48 57.45 -30.53 6.23
CA ASP A 48 58.44 -29.45 6.24
C ASP A 48 58.07 -27.96 6.02
N SER A 49 58.12 -27.27 7.16
CA SER A 49 58.56 -25.89 7.47
C SER A 49 58.61 -24.81 6.39
N LEU A 50 57.86 -23.71 6.62
CA LEU A 50 58.41 -22.35 6.78
C LEU A 50 57.32 -21.37 7.28
N SER A 51 57.68 -20.65 8.33
CA SER A 51 56.91 -19.65 9.08
C SER A 51 56.78 -18.32 8.31
N THR A 52 55.55 -17.79 8.20
CA THR A 52 55.25 -16.35 8.35
C THR A 52 53.77 -16.13 8.73
N SER A 53 53.55 -15.83 10.02
CA SER A 53 52.52 -14.97 10.64
C SER A 53 51.10 -14.92 10.02
N GLN A 54 50.18 -15.72 10.57
CA GLN A 54 48.76 -15.37 10.66
C GLN A 54 48.50 -14.58 11.96
N PRO A 55 47.61 -13.57 11.98
CA PRO A 55 47.14 -13.00 13.23
C PRO A 55 46.30 -14.05 13.95
N ARG A 56 46.82 -14.48 15.10
CA ARG A 56 46.11 -15.33 16.06
C ARG A 56 44.89 -14.53 16.56
N ALA A 57 43.69 -14.92 16.15
CA ALA A 57 42.50 -14.60 16.91
C ALA A 57 42.71 -15.23 18.30
N ALA A 58 43.06 -14.40 19.28
CA ALA A 58 42.98 -14.80 20.67
C ALA A 58 41.49 -14.97 20.97
N LEU A 59 41.03 -16.22 21.04
CA LEU A 59 39.86 -16.54 21.86
C LEU A 59 40.26 -16.16 23.29
N PHE A 60 39.80 -15.00 23.77
CA PHE A 60 39.80 -14.70 25.18
C PHE A 60 38.68 -15.53 25.80
N ASP A 61 39.02 -16.42 26.73
CA ASP A 61 38.02 -17.17 27.52
C ASP A 61 37.14 -16.16 28.25
N ALA A 62 35.83 -16.22 28.03
CA ALA A 62 34.88 -15.35 28.71
C ALA A 62 34.95 -15.61 30.22
N VAL A 63 35.30 -14.57 30.99
CA VAL A 63 35.39 -14.67 32.45
C VAL A 63 33.98 -14.87 32.99
N THR A 64 33.73 -15.99 33.67
CA THR A 64 32.43 -16.27 34.29
C THR A 64 32.51 -16.10 35.80
N VAL A 65 31.63 -15.25 36.35
CA VAL A 65 31.50 -14.98 37.79
C VAL A 65 30.07 -15.30 38.22
N THR A 66 29.87 -15.78 39.45
CA THR A 66 28.55 -16.03 40.02
C THR A 66 28.35 -15.13 41.24
N VAL A 67 27.18 -14.51 41.34
CA VAL A 67 26.84 -13.54 42.39
C VAL A 67 25.40 -13.77 42.89
N ASP A 68 25.13 -13.44 44.15
CA ASP A 68 23.80 -13.50 44.76
C ASP A 68 23.36 -12.19 45.43
N ASP A 69 24.18 -11.14 45.41
CA ASP A 69 23.83 -9.82 45.94
C ASP A 69 24.34 -8.65 45.08
N GLU A 70 23.86 -7.44 45.39
CA GLU A 70 24.20 -6.20 44.68
C GLU A 70 25.70 -5.85 44.80
N ALA A 71 26.33 -6.12 45.95
CA ALA A 71 27.72 -5.74 46.19
C ALA A 71 28.67 -6.59 45.33
N ASP A 72 28.43 -7.89 45.26
CA ASP A 72 29.20 -8.82 44.44
C ASP A 72 28.95 -8.59 42.94
N LEU A 73 27.73 -8.23 42.54
CA LEU A 73 27.42 -7.80 41.17
C LEU A 73 28.28 -6.58 40.76
N LEU A 74 28.30 -5.53 41.58
CA LEU A 74 29.08 -4.32 41.31
C LEU A 74 30.59 -4.60 41.33
N ALA A 75 31.06 -5.46 42.23
CA ALA A 75 32.47 -5.87 42.29
C ALA A 75 32.89 -6.65 41.03
N ALA A 76 32.04 -7.55 40.53
CA ALA A 76 32.29 -8.31 39.32
C ALA A 76 32.41 -7.40 38.08
N ILE A 77 31.54 -6.39 37.96
CA ILE A 77 31.60 -5.40 36.87
C ILE A 77 32.89 -4.57 36.96
N ALA A 78 33.27 -4.13 38.17
CA ALA A 78 34.49 -3.35 38.38
C ALA A 78 35.76 -4.15 38.07
N ALA A 79 35.75 -5.46 38.34
CA ALA A 79 36.87 -6.37 38.10
C ALA A 79 37.01 -6.84 36.64
N ALA A 80 35.96 -6.69 35.82
CA ALA A 80 36.00 -7.03 34.40
C ALA A 80 37.14 -6.27 33.69
N THR A 81 37.80 -6.90 32.73
CA THR A 81 38.88 -6.26 31.96
C THR A 81 38.30 -5.59 30.72
N ASP A 82 38.83 -4.42 30.34
CA ASP A 82 38.36 -3.70 29.15
C ASP A 82 38.58 -4.55 27.89
N GLY A 83 37.55 -4.65 27.04
CA GLY A 83 37.55 -5.44 25.81
C GLY A 83 37.29 -6.94 26.00
N ASP A 84 37.42 -7.47 27.22
CA ASP A 84 37.19 -8.89 27.50
C ASP A 84 35.73 -9.14 27.92
N ALA A 85 35.11 -10.14 27.31
CA ALA A 85 33.75 -10.56 27.67
C ALA A 85 33.72 -11.15 29.09
N THR A 86 32.85 -10.60 29.94
CA THR A 86 32.61 -11.08 31.30
C THR A 86 31.14 -11.45 31.48
N THR A 87 30.87 -12.71 31.83
CA THR A 87 29.53 -13.24 32.11
C THR A 87 29.31 -13.33 33.61
N ILE A 88 28.26 -12.68 34.11
CA ILE A 88 27.86 -12.67 35.51
C ILE A 88 26.55 -13.47 35.64
N LYS A 89 26.62 -14.61 36.34
CA LYS A 89 25.48 -15.48 36.62
C LYS A 89 24.85 -15.12 37.96
N LEU A 90 23.55 -14.77 37.95
CA LEU A 90 22.79 -14.50 39.16
C LEU A 90 22.21 -15.81 39.72
N THR A 91 22.49 -16.14 40.98
CA THR A 91 21.94 -17.34 41.65
C THR A 91 20.64 -17.11 42.42
N GLY A 92 20.26 -15.84 42.61
CA GLY A 92 19.05 -15.46 43.34
C GLY A 92 18.60 -14.04 43.01
N ASP A 93 17.53 -13.62 43.67
CA ASP A 93 16.96 -12.28 43.50
C ASP A 93 17.92 -11.19 43.99
N ILE A 94 17.98 -10.07 43.26
CA ILE A 94 18.78 -8.91 43.62
C ILE A 94 17.87 -7.70 43.83
N ALA A 95 18.05 -7.01 44.95
CA ALA A 95 17.37 -5.74 45.23
C ALA A 95 18.36 -4.58 45.07
N LEU A 96 18.28 -3.85 43.97
CA LEU A 96 19.15 -2.71 43.67
C LEU A 96 18.78 -1.49 44.53
N THR A 97 19.78 -0.99 45.25
CA THR A 97 19.69 0.26 46.00
C THR A 97 20.19 1.45 45.19
N GLY A 98 21.03 1.21 44.17
CA GLY A 98 21.51 2.22 43.23
C GLY A 98 21.64 1.72 41.79
N THR A 99 21.88 2.64 40.86
CA THR A 99 22.05 2.32 39.43
C THR A 99 23.33 1.51 39.19
N VAL A 100 23.19 0.38 38.52
CA VAL A 100 24.32 -0.42 38.03
C VAL A 100 24.89 0.26 36.77
N THR A 101 26.13 0.71 36.83
CA THR A 101 26.79 1.33 35.67
C THR A 101 27.65 0.32 34.94
N ILE A 102 27.49 0.20 33.62
CA ILE A 102 28.39 -0.51 32.71
C ILE A 102 29.34 0.52 32.09
N PRO A 103 30.62 0.59 32.52
CA PRO A 103 31.56 1.61 32.06
C PRO A 103 31.98 1.42 30.60
N ALA A 104 32.50 2.49 30.01
CA ALA A 104 33.15 2.45 28.70
C ALA A 104 34.24 1.36 28.65
N GLY A 105 34.31 0.63 27.53
CA GLY A 105 35.27 -0.44 27.32
C GLY A 105 34.92 -1.78 27.96
N LYS A 106 33.94 -1.84 28.88
CA LYS A 106 33.49 -3.11 29.48
C LYS A 106 32.51 -3.85 28.56
N VAL A 107 32.64 -5.17 28.51
CA VAL A 107 31.71 -6.07 27.81
C VAL A 107 31.11 -7.04 28.84
N ILE A 108 29.89 -6.73 29.30
CA ILE A 108 29.23 -7.42 30.41
C ILE A 108 27.99 -8.16 29.92
N THR A 109 27.88 -9.44 30.26
CA THR A 109 26.65 -10.23 30.13
C THR A 109 26.12 -10.57 31.52
N ILE A 110 24.87 -10.22 31.83
CA ILE A 110 24.17 -10.69 33.03
C ILE A 110 23.17 -11.77 32.60
N THR A 111 23.21 -12.92 33.27
CA THR A 111 22.33 -14.05 32.99
C THR A 111 21.95 -14.80 34.26
N ASN A 112 20.96 -15.68 34.20
CA ASN A 112 20.64 -16.59 35.30
C ASN A 112 21.66 -17.73 35.44
N ALA A 113 21.91 -18.16 36.67
CA ALA A 113 22.59 -19.43 36.92
C ALA A 113 21.70 -20.62 36.51
N ASP A 114 22.31 -21.77 36.23
CA ASP A 114 21.60 -22.93 35.71
C ASP A 114 20.48 -23.36 36.68
N GLY A 115 19.23 -23.32 36.21
CA GLY A 115 18.04 -23.65 37.02
C GLY A 115 17.53 -22.53 37.94
N ALA A 116 18.15 -21.35 37.93
CA ALA A 116 17.65 -20.16 38.61
C ALA A 116 16.77 -19.30 37.69
N ALA A 117 15.81 -18.58 38.27
CA ALA A 117 14.96 -17.58 37.61
C ALA A 117 14.98 -16.27 38.43
N PRO A 118 16.13 -15.60 38.52
CA PRO A 118 16.35 -14.45 39.39
C PRO A 118 15.49 -13.25 38.97
N THR A 119 14.91 -12.60 39.98
CA THR A 119 14.22 -11.31 39.81
C THR A 119 15.07 -10.19 40.37
N VAL A 120 15.36 -9.20 39.52
CA VAL A 120 15.97 -7.94 39.92
C VAL A 120 14.87 -6.92 40.17
N THR A 121 14.85 -6.38 41.38
CA THR A 121 13.95 -5.30 41.80
C THR A 121 14.77 -4.15 42.38
N GLY A 122 14.17 -3.01 42.71
CA GLY A 122 14.91 -1.97 43.40
C GLY A 122 14.31 -0.58 43.26
N SER A 123 14.93 0.38 43.95
CA SER A 123 14.63 1.81 43.81
C SER A 123 15.61 2.55 42.90
N ALA A 124 16.59 1.83 42.33
CA ALA A 124 17.55 2.36 41.36
C ALA A 124 16.82 2.93 40.14
N LYS A 125 17.29 4.06 39.59
CA LYS A 125 16.70 4.71 38.41
C LYS A 125 17.79 5.34 37.54
N PRO A 126 18.12 4.78 36.35
CA PRO A 126 17.65 3.48 35.85
C PRO A 126 18.18 2.31 36.70
N PHE A 127 17.70 1.09 36.48
CA PHE A 127 18.36 -0.11 37.03
C PHE A 127 19.78 -0.24 36.48
N VAL A 128 19.95 -0.11 35.17
CA VAL A 128 21.24 -0.18 34.49
C VAL A 128 21.47 1.05 33.62
N GLN A 129 22.64 1.67 33.75
CA GLN A 129 23.14 2.69 32.85
C GLN A 129 24.35 2.14 32.09
N VAL A 130 24.28 2.11 30.76
CA VAL A 130 25.40 1.75 29.90
C VAL A 130 26.03 3.03 29.37
N ALA A 131 27.30 3.27 29.72
CA ALA A 131 28.04 4.43 29.24
C ALA A 131 28.44 4.27 27.77
N ALA A 132 28.69 5.39 27.09
CA ALA A 132 29.25 5.38 25.73
C ALA A 132 30.49 4.47 25.64
N GLY A 133 30.51 3.59 24.63
CA GLY A 133 31.56 2.58 24.45
C GLY A 133 31.52 1.38 25.40
N GLY A 134 30.52 1.27 26.28
CA GLY A 134 30.24 0.06 27.05
C GLY A 134 29.31 -0.90 26.28
N THR A 135 29.36 -2.19 26.60
CA THR A 135 28.49 -3.23 26.03
C THR A 135 27.84 -4.03 27.14
N PHE A 136 26.51 -4.12 27.09
CA PHE A 136 25.69 -4.84 28.06
C PHE A 136 24.78 -5.84 27.35
N THR A 137 24.79 -7.10 27.78
CA THR A 137 23.80 -8.09 27.38
C THR A 137 23.04 -8.57 28.61
N LEU A 138 21.71 -8.53 28.55
CA LEU A 138 20.85 -9.16 29.54
C LEU A 138 20.21 -10.39 28.89
N SER A 139 20.55 -11.57 29.39
CA SER A 139 20.14 -12.84 28.77
C SER A 139 19.53 -13.83 29.74
N GLY A 140 18.89 -14.86 29.17
CA GLY A 140 18.36 -15.99 29.93
C GLY A 140 17.13 -15.63 30.76
N ASP A 141 16.79 -16.48 31.74
CA ASP A 141 15.57 -16.34 32.56
C ASP A 141 15.78 -15.34 33.72
N VAL A 142 16.14 -14.11 33.37
CA VAL A 142 16.26 -12.99 34.31
C VAL A 142 15.04 -12.08 34.16
N THR A 143 14.42 -11.70 35.27
CA THR A 143 13.33 -10.71 35.26
C THR A 143 13.78 -9.40 35.88
N LEU A 144 13.64 -8.28 35.17
CA LEU A 144 13.66 -6.94 35.76
C LEU A 144 12.21 -6.52 36.05
N ASP A 145 11.87 -6.37 37.32
CA ASP A 145 10.50 -6.04 37.76
C ASP A 145 10.44 -4.64 38.39
N GLY A 146 9.76 -3.72 37.73
CA GLY A 146 9.58 -2.34 38.18
C GLY A 146 8.64 -2.24 39.39
N GLN A 147 7.81 -3.26 39.63
CA GLN A 147 6.78 -3.31 40.68
C GLN A 147 5.78 -2.13 40.59
N GLY A 148 5.50 -1.66 39.38
CA GLY A 148 4.63 -0.50 39.11
C GLY A 148 5.19 0.83 39.61
N ARG A 149 6.48 0.87 39.95
CA ARG A 149 7.15 2.09 40.41
C ARG A 149 7.71 2.87 39.24
N GLU A 150 7.79 4.17 39.46
CA GLU A 150 8.43 5.09 38.52
C GLU A 150 9.88 4.68 38.29
N ASN A 151 10.23 4.26 37.08
CA ASN A 151 11.58 3.79 36.78
C ASN A 151 11.92 3.80 35.27
N SER A 152 13.15 3.40 34.96
CA SER A 152 13.62 2.91 33.67
C SER A 152 14.51 1.69 33.93
N PHE A 153 14.39 0.63 33.13
CA PHE A 153 15.25 -0.54 33.35
C PHE A 153 16.64 -0.30 32.81
N VAL A 154 16.75 0.07 31.53
CA VAL A 154 18.05 0.24 30.88
C VAL A 154 18.08 1.54 30.12
N ARG A 155 19.06 2.40 30.45
CA ARG A 155 19.46 3.52 29.61
C ARG A 155 20.83 3.26 29.03
N THR A 156 20.97 3.36 27.71
CA THR A 156 22.22 3.08 27.01
C THR A 156 22.65 4.25 26.12
N GLU A 157 23.90 4.67 26.31
CA GLU A 157 24.68 5.49 25.36
C GLU A 157 25.73 4.63 24.64
N GLY A 158 25.88 3.36 25.03
CA GLY A 158 26.70 2.35 24.39
C GLY A 158 25.82 1.28 23.72
N SER A 159 26.19 0.02 23.85
CA SER A 159 25.43 -1.10 23.28
C SER A 159 24.67 -1.89 24.33
N PHE A 160 23.37 -2.10 24.11
CA PHE A 160 22.54 -2.97 24.92
C PHE A 160 21.87 -4.06 24.08
N THR A 161 21.98 -5.32 24.51
CA THR A 161 21.28 -6.47 23.94
C THR A 161 20.35 -7.11 24.95
N LEU A 162 19.08 -7.27 24.59
CA LEU A 162 18.10 -8.09 25.29
C LEU A 162 17.97 -9.45 24.58
N ASP A 163 18.28 -10.54 25.29
CA ASP A 163 18.27 -11.89 24.74
C ASP A 163 17.66 -12.90 25.72
N GLY A 164 16.33 -12.87 25.83
CA GLY A 164 15.54 -13.89 26.53
C GLY A 164 15.00 -13.45 27.89
N ALA A 165 15.54 -12.37 28.45
CA ALA A 165 15.08 -11.81 29.72
C ALA A 165 13.71 -11.12 29.62
N THR A 166 13.08 -10.91 30.77
CA THR A 166 11.77 -10.26 30.91
C THR A 166 11.90 -8.91 31.63
N LEU A 167 11.34 -7.85 31.06
CA LEU A 167 11.24 -6.51 31.65
C LEU A 167 9.75 -6.22 31.85
N ARG A 168 9.29 -5.99 33.09
CA ARG A 168 7.85 -5.86 33.35
C ARG A 168 7.45 -4.92 34.48
N ASN A 169 6.17 -4.52 34.48
CA ASN A 169 5.54 -3.71 35.53
C ASN A 169 6.25 -2.37 35.73
N LEU A 170 6.47 -1.65 34.64
CA LEU A 170 7.14 -0.35 34.68
C LEU A 170 6.11 0.78 34.68
N LEU A 171 6.34 1.78 35.52
CA LEU A 171 5.70 3.08 35.38
C LEU A 171 6.72 4.10 34.87
N ALA A 172 6.45 4.71 33.73
CA ALA A 172 7.28 5.73 33.11
C ALA A 172 6.59 7.11 33.31
N SER A 173 6.84 7.74 34.46
CA SER A 173 6.19 8.99 34.93
C SER A 173 7.22 10.09 35.28
N ARG A 174 6.78 11.29 35.69
CA ARG A 174 7.69 12.44 35.99
C ARG A 174 8.49 12.21 37.26
N GLN A 175 9.79 12.46 37.21
CA GLN A 175 10.62 12.67 38.41
C GLN A 175 10.81 14.16 38.77
N GLY A 176 10.65 15.11 37.84
CA GLY A 176 10.97 16.53 38.06
C GLY A 176 10.71 17.42 36.84
N ALA A 177 11.03 18.72 36.92
CA ALA A 177 10.82 19.65 35.80
C ALA A 177 11.74 19.39 34.58
N ASP A 178 12.88 18.74 34.83
CA ASP A 178 13.97 18.55 33.85
C ASP A 178 14.05 17.13 33.28
N ASP A 179 13.23 16.20 33.78
CA ASP A 179 13.20 14.81 33.31
C ASP A 179 12.15 14.69 32.19
N GLN A 180 12.63 14.76 30.95
CA GLN A 180 11.77 14.97 29.77
C GLN A 180 11.45 13.68 29.00
N ASN A 181 12.17 12.57 29.24
CA ASN A 181 12.06 11.35 28.44
C ASN A 181 12.09 10.11 29.35
N VAL A 182 11.17 9.17 29.12
CA VAL A 182 11.01 7.99 30.00
C VAL A 182 10.72 6.72 29.19
N GLY A 183 11.14 5.56 29.73
CA GLY A 183 10.84 4.29 29.10
C GLY A 183 11.51 3.09 29.75
N ALA A 184 11.11 1.88 29.33
CA ALA A 184 11.67 0.64 29.84
C ALA A 184 13.11 0.45 29.36
N VAL A 185 13.32 0.66 28.07
CA VAL A 185 14.63 0.72 27.44
C VAL A 185 14.76 2.05 26.72
N ILE A 186 15.84 2.80 26.99
CA ILE A 186 16.15 4.07 26.33
C ILE A 186 17.53 3.97 25.69
N ALA A 187 17.61 4.07 24.37
CA ALA A 187 18.85 4.21 23.61
C ALA A 187 18.98 5.63 23.07
N SER A 188 20.07 6.34 23.40
CA SER A 188 20.26 7.74 23.05
C SER A 188 21.72 8.03 22.68
N GLY A 189 21.90 8.74 21.57
CA GLY A 189 23.20 9.15 21.03
C GLY A 189 23.62 8.35 19.81
N GLY A 190 24.40 8.97 18.91
CA GLY A 190 24.76 8.40 17.60
C GLY A 190 25.57 7.09 17.64
N ASP A 191 26.23 6.79 18.76
CA ASP A 191 26.97 5.53 18.96
C ASP A 191 26.15 4.47 19.72
N ALA A 192 24.94 4.83 20.19
CA ALA A 192 24.12 3.95 21.00
C ALA A 192 23.39 2.92 20.12
N THR A 193 23.39 1.67 20.58
CA THR A 193 22.70 0.55 19.93
C THR A 193 21.80 -0.18 20.90
N PHE A 194 20.60 -0.55 20.46
CA PHE A 194 19.73 -1.50 21.15
C PHE A 194 19.39 -2.69 20.26
N THR A 195 19.70 -3.91 20.70
CA THR A 195 19.31 -5.14 20.01
C THR A 195 18.33 -5.93 20.85
N MET A 196 17.14 -6.21 20.32
CA MET A 196 16.20 -7.17 20.88
C MET A 196 16.27 -8.47 20.08
N ALA A 197 17.12 -9.38 20.55
CA ALA A 197 17.32 -10.68 19.91
C ALA A 197 16.16 -11.63 20.25
N SER A 198 15.78 -11.65 21.53
CA SER A 198 14.65 -12.38 22.08
C SER A 198 14.25 -11.77 23.43
N GLY A 199 13.22 -12.29 24.11
CA GLY A 199 12.77 -11.80 25.42
C GLY A 199 11.44 -11.05 25.38
N LEU A 200 11.05 -10.49 26.52
CA LEU A 200 9.73 -9.89 26.73
C LEU A 200 9.85 -8.53 27.42
N ILE A 201 9.25 -7.50 26.84
CA ILE A 201 8.97 -6.22 27.49
C ILE A 201 7.45 -6.12 27.62
N THR A 202 6.93 -6.08 28.85
CA THR A 202 5.47 -6.14 29.09
C THR A 202 5.01 -5.21 30.20
N ASP A 203 3.73 -4.88 30.21
CA ASP A 203 3.03 -4.19 31.30
C ASP A 203 3.76 -2.89 31.68
N THR A 204 3.92 -2.03 30.68
CA THR A 204 4.56 -0.72 30.81
C THR A 204 3.50 0.38 30.69
N THR A 205 3.43 1.26 31.69
CA THR A 205 2.55 2.43 31.67
C THR A 205 3.37 3.70 31.39
N ILE A 206 2.97 4.47 30.39
CA ILE A 206 3.59 5.73 29.98
C ILE A 206 2.68 6.89 30.37
N GLU A 207 3.06 7.67 31.39
CA GLU A 207 2.30 8.85 31.86
C GLU A 207 2.98 10.18 31.47
N ARG A 208 4.11 10.12 30.77
CA ARG A 208 4.85 11.28 30.26
C ARG A 208 4.73 11.38 28.76
N ASP A 209 4.78 12.62 28.28
CA ASP A 209 5.04 12.85 26.87
C ASP A 209 6.46 12.39 26.50
N HIS A 210 6.68 12.07 25.22
CA HIS A 210 7.99 11.58 24.76
C HIS A 210 8.45 10.35 25.56
N GLY A 211 7.58 9.35 25.67
CA GLY A 211 7.82 8.12 26.41
C GLY A 211 7.42 6.86 25.66
N ALA A 212 8.06 5.74 25.98
CA ALA A 212 7.77 4.45 25.35
C ALA A 212 8.23 3.24 26.16
N ALA A 213 7.75 2.03 25.82
CA ALA A 213 8.40 0.83 26.35
C ALA A 213 9.83 0.71 25.81
N VAL A 214 10.01 0.96 24.50
CA VAL A 214 11.33 1.12 23.88
C VAL A 214 11.42 2.49 23.24
N TYR A 215 12.38 3.30 23.67
CA TYR A 215 12.63 4.64 23.15
C TYR A 215 14.01 4.73 22.51
N VAL A 216 14.06 4.96 21.20
CA VAL A 216 15.29 5.13 20.40
C VAL A 216 15.36 6.57 19.92
N ARG A 217 16.44 7.28 20.26
CA ARG A 217 16.54 8.73 19.98
C ARG A 217 17.95 9.25 19.73
N ASP A 218 18.04 10.49 19.25
CA ASP A 218 19.28 11.27 19.13
C ASP A 218 20.39 10.57 18.31
N GLY A 219 20.01 9.98 17.18
CA GLY A 219 20.90 9.25 16.27
C GLY A 219 21.16 7.80 16.65
N ALA A 220 20.56 7.30 17.75
CA ALA A 220 20.70 5.91 18.13
C ALA A 220 20.11 4.96 17.07
N THR A 221 20.62 3.73 17.07
CA THR A 221 20.13 2.66 16.20
C THR A 221 19.58 1.50 17.01
N ALA A 222 18.56 0.84 16.50
CA ALA A 222 17.98 -0.31 17.15
C ALA A 222 17.55 -1.38 16.16
N THR A 223 17.66 -2.64 16.58
CA THR A 223 17.27 -3.80 15.78
C THR A 223 16.46 -4.78 16.63
N MET A 224 15.31 -5.19 16.13
CA MET A 224 14.49 -6.24 16.73
C MET A 224 14.43 -7.44 15.78
N SER A 225 15.14 -8.51 16.11
CA SER A 225 15.11 -9.76 15.35
C SER A 225 14.12 -10.77 15.91
N GLY A 226 13.67 -10.57 17.15
CA GLY A 226 12.74 -11.44 17.84
C GLY A 226 12.24 -10.83 19.15
N GLY A 227 11.58 -11.65 19.97
CA GLY A 227 10.97 -11.23 21.23
C GLY A 227 9.65 -10.48 21.06
N THR A 228 9.09 -10.03 22.18
CA THR A 228 7.77 -9.41 22.25
C THR A 228 7.80 -8.13 23.08
N ILE A 229 7.21 -7.05 22.56
CA ILE A 229 6.88 -5.83 23.29
C ILE A 229 5.36 -5.77 23.37
N THR A 230 4.77 -5.90 24.56
CA THR A 230 3.30 -5.98 24.68
C THR A 230 2.75 -5.23 25.88
N ASN A 231 1.43 -4.97 25.85
CA ASN A 231 0.69 -4.42 26.99
C ASN A 231 1.27 -3.08 27.46
N THR A 232 1.47 -2.17 26.50
CA THR A 232 1.85 -0.78 26.82
C THR A 232 0.59 0.06 26.99
N THR A 233 0.39 0.65 28.16
CA THR A 233 -0.63 1.68 28.38
C THR A 233 -0.01 3.05 28.15
N ILE A 234 -0.58 3.88 27.29
CA ILE A 234 -0.06 5.19 26.92
C ILE A 234 -1.09 6.26 27.27
N ASP A 235 -0.77 7.10 28.25
CA ASP A 235 -1.66 8.11 28.82
C ASP A 235 -1.21 9.54 28.52
N ASN A 236 -0.26 9.73 27.60
CA ASN A 236 0.23 11.05 27.20
C ASN A 236 0.68 11.11 25.72
N GLN A 237 0.90 12.33 25.21
CA GLN A 237 1.22 12.61 23.80
C GLN A 237 2.65 12.26 23.42
N PHE A 238 2.96 12.17 22.12
CA PHE A 238 4.30 11.87 21.59
C PHE A 238 4.87 10.56 22.16
N ALA A 239 4.04 9.52 22.23
CA ALA A 239 4.38 8.27 22.90
C ALA A 239 3.91 7.05 22.10
N GLY A 240 4.54 5.91 22.35
CA GLY A 240 4.25 4.64 21.69
C GLY A 240 4.71 3.42 22.48
N SER A 241 4.32 2.21 22.08
CA SER A 241 5.02 1.01 22.58
C SER A 241 6.49 1.07 22.17
N VAL A 242 6.73 1.49 20.92
CA VAL A 242 8.05 1.90 20.44
C VAL A 242 7.98 3.33 19.95
N LEU A 243 8.94 4.15 20.36
CA LEU A 243 9.11 5.53 19.89
C LEU A 243 10.48 5.70 19.24
N ILE A 244 10.49 6.23 18.04
CA ILE A 244 11.68 6.55 17.23
C ILE A 244 11.71 8.06 17.02
N ASP A 245 12.72 8.75 17.57
CA ASP A 245 12.80 10.22 17.60
C ASP A 245 14.20 10.73 17.22
N GLY A 246 14.37 11.12 15.96
CA GLY A 246 15.67 11.44 15.38
C GLY A 246 16.60 10.22 15.32
N ALA A 247 16.06 9.04 15.03
CA ALA A 247 16.75 7.76 15.18
C ALA A 247 16.34 6.71 14.13
N THR A 248 16.97 5.54 14.18
CA THR A 248 16.66 4.42 13.27
C THR A 248 16.29 3.16 14.04
N PHE A 249 15.21 2.50 13.63
CA PHE A 249 14.80 1.20 14.14
C PHE A 249 14.51 0.24 12.99
N THR A 250 15.06 -0.97 13.08
CA THR A 250 14.84 -2.05 12.10
C THR A 250 14.18 -3.25 12.78
N MET A 251 13.01 -3.64 12.31
CA MET A 251 12.30 -4.85 12.74
C MET A 251 12.47 -5.95 11.70
N GLU A 252 13.36 -6.90 12.00
CA GLU A 252 13.55 -8.11 11.19
C GLU A 252 12.54 -9.21 11.58
N GLY A 253 12.04 -9.17 12.81
CA GLY A 253 11.11 -10.15 13.36
C GLY A 253 10.54 -9.72 14.71
N GLY A 254 9.94 -10.67 15.43
CA GLY A 254 9.31 -10.42 16.73
C GLY A 254 7.91 -9.82 16.65
N GLU A 255 7.38 -9.41 17.80
CA GLU A 255 6.01 -8.92 17.94
C GLU A 255 5.93 -7.62 18.76
N ILE A 256 5.15 -6.66 18.28
CA ILE A 256 4.71 -5.48 19.03
C ILE A 256 3.19 -5.55 19.12
N SER A 257 2.63 -5.63 20.32
CA SER A 257 1.21 -5.95 20.46
C SER A 257 0.50 -5.28 21.63
N ASN A 258 -0.82 -5.17 21.54
CA ASN A 258 -1.69 -4.79 22.66
C ASN A 258 -1.30 -3.45 23.32
N GLY A 259 -0.73 -2.52 22.57
CA GLY A 259 -0.46 -1.18 23.06
C GLY A 259 -1.68 -0.27 22.87
N ALA A 260 -2.00 0.54 23.87
CA ALA A 260 -3.23 1.31 23.91
C ALA A 260 -2.98 2.76 24.35
N ALA A 261 -3.32 3.72 23.49
CA ALA A 261 -3.09 5.15 23.73
C ALA A 261 -4.31 5.99 24.14
N GLY A 262 -5.41 5.32 24.49
CA GLY A 262 -6.62 5.98 24.98
C GLY A 262 -7.03 7.18 24.11
N ASP A 263 -7.23 8.33 24.75
CA ASP A 263 -7.64 9.59 24.12
C ASP A 263 -6.46 10.55 23.84
N GLN A 264 -5.25 10.03 23.58
CA GLN A 264 -4.05 10.86 23.39
C GLN A 264 -3.71 11.05 21.92
N ILE A 265 -3.70 12.30 21.44
CA ILE A 265 -3.24 12.61 20.08
C ILE A 265 -1.72 12.53 19.97
N GLN A 266 -1.19 12.39 18.74
CA GLN A 266 0.25 12.27 18.50
C GLN A 266 0.87 11.04 19.18
N THR A 267 0.14 9.94 19.17
CA THR A 267 0.56 8.66 19.75
C THR A 267 0.29 7.52 18.79
N SER A 268 0.92 6.37 19.03
CA SER A 268 0.54 5.11 18.41
C SER A 268 0.47 4.02 19.47
N GLY A 269 -0.48 3.09 19.36
CA GLY A 269 -0.49 1.92 20.24
C GLY A 269 0.74 1.04 19.96
N GLY A 270 1.15 0.93 18.70
CA GLY A 270 2.36 0.22 18.29
C GLY A 270 3.57 1.14 18.22
N VAL A 271 3.88 1.62 17.02
CA VAL A 271 5.12 2.35 16.71
C VAL A 271 4.82 3.80 16.33
N LEU A 272 5.44 4.75 17.03
CA LEU A 272 5.47 6.16 16.62
C LEU A 272 6.84 6.49 16.01
N VAL A 273 6.85 6.88 14.74
CA VAL A 273 8.01 7.40 14.01
C VAL A 273 7.91 8.92 14.02
N LEU A 274 8.61 9.58 14.93
CA LEU A 274 8.51 11.01 15.20
C LEU A 274 9.73 11.76 14.66
N ALA A 275 9.52 12.76 13.83
CA ALA A 275 10.57 13.67 13.38
C ALA A 275 10.04 15.09 13.33
N VAL A 276 9.80 15.69 14.50
CA VAL A 276 9.22 17.03 14.61
C VAL A 276 10.07 17.89 15.53
N ASN A 277 10.50 19.04 15.05
CA ASN A 277 11.18 20.05 15.85
C ASN A 277 10.15 21.07 16.37
N PRO A 278 9.80 21.07 17.68
CA PRO A 278 8.78 21.95 18.23
C PRO A 278 9.18 23.44 18.22
N ASN A 279 10.47 23.73 18.01
CA ASN A 279 10.99 25.10 17.90
C ASN A 279 11.04 25.61 16.45
N GLY A 280 10.55 24.80 15.50
CA GLY A 280 10.71 25.00 14.07
C GLY A 280 12.05 24.48 13.56
N ALA A 281 12.06 23.99 12.32
CA ALA A 281 13.26 23.52 11.66
C ALA A 281 13.64 24.43 10.49
N ALA A 282 14.90 24.31 10.11
CA ALA A 282 15.54 24.73 8.88
C ALA A 282 16.41 23.54 8.41
N ALA A 283 17.04 23.67 7.24
CA ALA A 283 17.83 22.58 6.66
C ALA A 283 18.99 22.08 7.54
N ASP A 284 19.49 22.89 8.49
CA ASP A 284 20.64 22.56 9.34
C ASP A 284 20.28 21.94 10.70
N ASN A 285 18.99 21.92 11.07
CA ASN A 285 18.49 21.35 12.32
C ASN A 285 17.23 20.48 12.13
N ALA A 286 17.01 20.01 10.90
CA ALA A 286 15.97 19.06 10.55
C ALA A 286 16.20 17.72 11.26
N ILE A 287 15.11 17.07 11.66
CA ILE A 287 15.12 15.77 12.31
C ILE A 287 14.76 14.72 11.27
N GLU A 288 15.44 13.58 11.33
CA GLU A 288 15.21 12.42 10.47
C GLU A 288 14.96 11.20 11.35
N SER A 289 13.82 10.54 11.15
CA SER A 289 13.49 9.29 11.82
C SER A 289 13.17 8.21 10.80
N THR A 290 13.66 6.99 11.03
CA THR A 290 13.47 5.89 10.10
C THR A 290 13.02 4.64 10.82
N PHE A 291 11.92 4.06 10.33
CA PHE A 291 11.48 2.73 10.68
C PHE A 291 11.55 1.83 9.44
N THR A 292 12.22 0.68 9.57
CA THR A 292 12.22 -0.36 8.55
C THR A 292 11.65 -1.65 9.13
N MET A 293 10.60 -2.19 8.53
CA MET A 293 10.00 -3.46 8.90
C MET A 293 10.25 -4.47 7.77
N ASN A 294 11.17 -5.40 7.98
CA ASN A 294 11.46 -6.50 7.06
C ASN A 294 10.64 -7.75 7.38
N GLY A 295 10.15 -7.87 8.61
CA GLY A 295 9.35 -8.98 9.09
C GLY A 295 8.69 -8.69 10.44
N GLY A 296 8.18 -9.74 11.07
CA GLY A 296 7.51 -9.65 12.37
C GLY A 296 6.05 -9.15 12.28
N THR A 297 5.47 -8.87 13.45
CA THR A 297 4.05 -8.53 13.58
C THR A 297 3.84 -7.31 14.47
N ILE A 298 2.98 -6.39 14.03
CA ILE A 298 2.38 -5.34 14.86
C ILE A 298 0.88 -5.62 14.95
N THR A 299 0.35 -5.89 16.14
CA THR A 299 -1.06 -6.34 16.23
C THR A 299 -1.83 -5.89 17.47
N ASN A 300 -3.15 -5.73 17.31
CA ASN A 300 -4.07 -5.39 18.40
C ASN A 300 -3.70 -4.08 19.11
N CYS A 301 -3.10 -3.14 18.39
CA CYS A 301 -2.74 -1.84 18.93
C CYS A 301 -3.86 -0.82 18.68
N SER A 302 -4.05 0.12 19.59
CA SER A 302 -5.09 1.14 19.46
C SER A 302 -4.59 2.52 19.85
N ALA A 303 -4.92 3.52 19.04
CA ALA A 303 -4.68 4.93 19.31
C ALA A 303 -5.72 5.78 18.56
N PRO A 304 -5.89 7.08 18.88
CA PRO A 304 -6.77 7.94 18.11
C PRO A 304 -6.44 7.95 16.62
N HIS A 305 -5.15 8.00 16.28
CA HIS A 305 -4.61 7.92 14.92
C HIS A 305 -3.46 6.91 14.88
N GLY A 306 -3.25 6.25 13.74
CA GLY A 306 -2.11 5.34 13.55
C GLY A 306 -2.08 4.21 14.57
N GLY A 307 -3.17 3.45 14.65
CA GLY A 307 -3.37 2.43 15.69
C GLY A 307 -2.17 1.48 15.81
N GLY A 308 -1.71 0.95 14.66
CA GLY A 308 -0.48 0.16 14.57
C GLY A 308 0.79 1.00 14.44
N VAL A 309 0.85 1.88 13.44
CA VAL A 309 2.00 2.74 13.16
C VAL A 309 1.54 4.17 12.88
N TYR A 310 2.18 5.14 13.50
CA TYR A 310 2.04 6.55 13.15
C TYR A 310 3.39 7.11 12.68
N VAL A 311 3.43 7.58 11.43
CA VAL A 311 4.58 8.28 10.83
C VAL A 311 4.31 9.78 10.81
N TYR A 312 5.04 10.53 11.64
CA TYR A 312 4.84 11.97 11.85
C TYR A 312 6.17 12.73 11.81
N GLY A 313 6.51 13.25 10.63
CA GLY A 313 7.66 14.10 10.38
C GLY A 313 7.22 15.48 9.91
N GLY A 314 7.92 16.54 10.34
CA GLY A 314 7.58 17.92 9.99
C GLY A 314 6.20 18.36 10.49
N SER A 315 5.95 19.67 10.49
CA SER A 315 4.64 20.22 10.83
C SER A 315 4.56 21.70 10.47
N ALA A 316 3.56 22.06 9.68
CA ALA A 316 3.23 23.47 9.44
C ALA A 316 2.88 24.20 10.74
N GLY A 317 2.29 23.50 11.72
CA GLY A 317 1.96 24.03 13.05
C GLY A 317 3.20 24.42 13.87
N TYR A 318 4.27 23.64 13.79
CA TYR A 318 5.55 23.94 14.43
C TYR A 318 6.50 24.78 13.56
N ARG A 319 6.09 25.13 12.34
CA ARG A 319 6.95 25.79 11.33
C ARG A 319 8.18 24.95 11.01
N ASP A 320 8.00 23.63 10.99
CA ASP A 320 8.99 22.64 10.61
C ASP A 320 8.65 22.10 9.23
N PHE A 321 9.32 22.62 8.20
CA PHE A 321 9.11 22.24 6.80
C PHE A 321 10.22 21.28 6.29
N TRP A 322 11.14 20.88 7.16
CA TRP A 322 12.37 20.18 6.76
C TRP A 322 12.51 18.80 7.39
N SER A 323 11.99 18.56 8.59
CA SER A 323 12.09 17.25 9.22
C SER A 323 11.23 16.21 8.50
N LYS A 324 11.71 14.96 8.45
CA LYS A 324 11.07 13.86 7.73
C LYS A 324 11.05 12.58 8.57
N ALA A 325 9.95 11.85 8.45
CA ALA A 325 9.78 10.54 9.07
C ALA A 325 9.51 9.52 7.97
N HIS A 326 10.29 8.45 7.99
CA HIS A 326 10.31 7.43 6.95
C HIS A 326 9.85 6.10 7.52
N PHE A 327 8.88 5.46 6.87
CA PHE A 327 8.54 4.07 7.12
C PHE A 327 8.70 3.24 5.84
N THR A 328 9.48 2.17 5.92
CA THR A 328 9.58 1.17 4.84
C THR A 328 9.15 -0.19 5.36
N MET A 329 8.19 -0.82 4.69
CA MET A 329 7.73 -2.18 4.97
C MET A 329 8.12 -3.10 3.81
N ASN A 330 9.08 -3.98 4.04
CA ASN A 330 9.55 -5.00 3.08
C ASN A 330 8.94 -6.38 3.35
N GLY A 331 8.12 -6.51 4.41
CA GLY A 331 7.50 -7.76 4.82
C GLY A 331 6.83 -7.63 6.20
N GLY A 332 6.35 -8.74 6.73
CA GLY A 332 5.66 -8.80 8.02
C GLY A 332 4.19 -8.40 7.95
N THR A 333 3.55 -8.25 9.12
CA THR A 333 2.11 -8.04 9.23
C THR A 333 1.76 -6.90 10.20
N ILE A 334 0.87 -6.00 9.79
CA ILE A 334 0.20 -5.03 10.65
C ILE A 334 -1.28 -5.40 10.69
N SER A 335 -1.77 -5.88 11.83
CA SER A 335 -3.12 -6.45 11.90
C SER A 335 -3.95 -6.12 13.12
N ASN A 336 -5.26 -6.08 12.92
CA ASN A 336 -6.25 -5.91 14.01
C ASN A 336 -6.01 -4.66 14.87
N CYS A 337 -5.30 -3.66 14.33
CA CYS A 337 -5.09 -2.39 14.99
C CYS A 337 -6.29 -1.47 14.76
N GLN A 338 -6.47 -0.51 15.65
CA GLN A 338 -7.63 0.36 15.66
C GLN A 338 -7.25 1.84 15.77
N ALA A 339 -7.76 2.66 14.85
CA ALA A 339 -7.84 4.10 15.00
C ALA A 339 -9.16 4.46 15.69
N THR A 340 -9.08 4.86 16.95
CA THR A 340 -10.25 5.06 17.84
C THR A 340 -10.86 6.45 17.71
N GLY A 341 -10.20 7.38 17.00
CA GLY A 341 -10.56 8.79 17.05
C GLY A 341 -10.37 9.36 18.45
N LEU A 342 -10.78 10.61 18.65
CA LEU A 342 -10.72 11.29 19.94
C LEU A 342 -12.10 11.83 20.32
N THR A 343 -12.59 11.45 21.48
CA THR A 343 -13.81 12.07 22.05
C THR A 343 -13.43 13.39 22.71
N THR A 344 -13.89 14.50 22.15
CA THR A 344 -13.65 15.82 22.70
C THR A 344 -14.40 16.04 24.02
N ALA A 345 -14.02 17.08 24.78
CA ALA A 345 -14.70 17.42 26.04
C ALA A 345 -16.19 17.78 25.86
N THR A 346 -16.62 18.15 24.65
CA THR A 346 -18.03 18.39 24.29
C THR A 346 -18.80 17.12 23.98
N GLY A 347 -18.13 15.95 23.98
CA GLY A 347 -18.70 14.65 23.62
C GLY A 347 -18.68 14.37 22.12
N GLU A 348 -18.17 15.28 21.29
CA GLU A 348 -18.03 15.06 19.86
C GLU A 348 -16.82 14.15 19.60
N LEU A 349 -17.04 13.03 18.92
CA LEU A 349 -15.95 12.21 18.41
C LEU A 349 -15.28 12.95 17.25
N SER A 350 -13.95 12.97 17.20
CA SER A 350 -13.14 13.35 16.03
C SER A 350 -12.63 12.11 15.32
N ASP A 351 -12.34 12.24 14.03
CA ASP A 351 -12.09 11.10 13.15
C ASP A 351 -10.83 10.33 13.56
N GLY A 352 -10.99 9.02 13.69
CA GLY A 352 -9.85 8.10 13.64
C GLY A 352 -9.26 8.08 12.23
N ALA A 353 -7.97 7.88 12.12
CA ALA A 353 -7.26 7.82 10.85
C ALA A 353 -6.18 6.74 10.91
N GLY A 354 -6.15 5.86 9.90
CA GLY A 354 -5.09 4.86 9.76
C GLY A 354 -5.13 3.81 10.87
N GLY A 355 -6.09 2.89 10.80
CA GLY A 355 -6.19 1.81 11.80
C GLY A 355 -4.91 1.00 11.87
N GLY A 356 -4.35 0.65 10.70
CA GLY A 356 -3.02 0.08 10.57
C GLY A 356 -1.93 1.15 10.61
N VAL A 357 -1.89 2.02 9.60
CA VAL A 357 -0.84 3.03 9.40
C VAL A 357 -1.43 4.41 9.15
N TYR A 358 -0.94 5.43 9.86
CA TYR A 358 -1.23 6.83 9.59
C TYR A 358 0.05 7.57 9.17
N VAL A 359 -0.01 8.31 8.06
CA VAL A 359 1.13 9.04 7.49
C VAL A 359 0.77 10.52 7.41
N GLU A 360 1.46 11.37 8.15
CA GLU A 360 1.11 12.79 8.27
C GLU A 360 2.25 13.72 7.85
N SER A 361 1.90 14.87 7.26
CA SER A 361 2.78 16.00 6.99
C SER A 361 4.02 15.64 6.15
N GLY A 362 5.22 15.79 6.69
CA GLY A 362 6.52 15.62 6.05
C GLY A 362 6.88 14.16 5.74
N SER A 363 6.01 13.22 6.07
CA SER A 363 6.35 11.80 6.12
C SER A 363 6.18 11.05 4.80
N ASP A 364 6.79 9.86 4.73
CA ASP A 364 6.52 8.87 3.70
C ASP A 364 6.42 7.45 4.24
N PHE A 365 5.60 6.67 3.55
CA PHE A 365 5.47 5.23 3.74
C PHE A 365 5.65 4.51 2.40
N VAL A 366 6.62 3.59 2.36
CA VAL A 366 6.85 2.69 1.23
C VAL A 366 6.56 1.25 1.65
N MET A 367 5.56 0.63 1.02
CA MET A 367 5.21 -0.78 1.19
C MET A 367 5.69 -1.58 -0.01
N ASN A 368 6.75 -2.36 0.15
CA ASN A 368 7.30 -3.23 -0.89
C ASN A 368 6.70 -4.64 -0.84
N ASP A 369 6.37 -5.14 0.35
CA ASP A 369 5.69 -6.41 0.56
C ASP A 369 5.08 -6.46 1.98
N GLY A 370 4.41 -7.57 2.33
CA GLY A 370 3.79 -7.81 3.63
C GLY A 370 2.28 -7.59 3.62
N ALA A 371 1.66 -7.59 4.80
CA ALA A 371 0.20 -7.53 4.94
C ALA A 371 -0.26 -6.45 5.93
N ILE A 372 -1.21 -5.61 5.50
CA ILE A 372 -1.98 -4.70 6.38
C ILE A 372 -3.41 -5.23 6.41
N THR A 373 -3.79 -5.92 7.49
CA THR A 373 -5.02 -6.73 7.50
C THR A 373 -5.90 -6.63 8.74
N GLY A 374 -7.21 -6.59 8.54
CA GLY A 374 -8.18 -6.61 9.64
C GLY A 374 -8.17 -5.36 10.53
N ASN A 375 -7.52 -4.28 10.08
CA ASN A 375 -7.44 -3.03 10.84
C ASN A 375 -8.73 -2.22 10.71
N THR A 376 -9.04 -1.42 11.72
CA THR A 376 -10.29 -0.66 11.76
C THR A 376 -10.06 0.80 12.12
N SER A 377 -10.91 1.67 11.58
CA SER A 377 -10.95 3.08 11.93
C SER A 377 -12.39 3.51 12.16
N VAL A 378 -12.66 4.30 13.20
CA VAL A 378 -13.96 4.98 13.40
C VAL A 378 -14.08 6.30 12.63
N GLY A 379 -13.12 6.58 11.74
CA GLY A 379 -13.16 7.69 10.80
C GLY A 379 -12.78 7.22 9.41
N VAL A 380 -11.53 7.40 9.04
CA VAL A 380 -11.01 7.15 7.69
C VAL A 380 -9.85 6.18 7.68
N GLY A 381 -9.62 5.51 6.55
CA GLY A 381 -8.42 4.68 6.34
C GLY A 381 -8.33 3.53 7.33
N GLY A 382 -9.13 2.49 7.14
CA GLY A 382 -9.09 1.32 8.02
C GLY A 382 -7.70 0.69 8.04
N GLY A 383 -7.11 0.49 6.87
CA GLY A 383 -5.72 0.03 6.72
C GLY A 383 -4.72 1.19 6.82
N VAL A 384 -4.73 2.07 5.81
CA VAL A 384 -3.79 3.19 5.68
C VAL A 384 -4.55 4.51 5.53
N ALA A 385 -4.07 5.58 6.16
CA ALA A 385 -4.50 6.95 5.87
C ALA A 385 -3.29 7.86 5.65
N THR A 386 -3.34 8.67 4.60
CA THR A 386 -2.40 9.77 4.38
C THR A 386 -3.06 11.11 4.69
N TYR A 387 -2.28 12.07 5.19
CA TYR A 387 -2.76 13.42 5.47
C TYR A 387 -1.64 14.46 5.37
N ASP A 388 -1.59 15.19 4.26
CA ASP A 388 -0.59 16.24 4.02
C ASP A 388 -0.85 17.55 4.77
N THR A 389 -2.03 17.65 5.42
CA THR A 389 -2.58 18.80 6.14
C THR A 389 -2.96 20.02 5.27
N PHE A 390 -2.78 20.02 3.95
CA PHE A 390 -3.00 21.18 3.08
C PHE A 390 -4.42 21.73 3.14
N VAL A 391 -5.43 20.86 3.00
CA VAL A 391 -6.85 21.27 3.00
C VAL A 391 -7.27 21.90 4.34
N ALA A 392 -6.59 21.57 5.45
CA ALA A 392 -6.84 22.22 6.73
C ALA A 392 -6.42 23.70 6.73
N TYR A 393 -5.39 24.06 5.95
CA TYR A 393 -4.86 25.43 5.86
C TYR A 393 -5.47 26.25 4.73
N PHE A 394 -5.69 25.63 3.57
CA PHE A 394 -6.06 26.33 2.33
C PHE A 394 -7.41 25.90 1.76
N HIS A 395 -8.15 25.07 2.51
CA HIS A 395 -9.41 24.47 2.05
C HIS A 395 -9.21 23.72 0.72
N LYS A 396 -10.29 23.52 -0.04
CA LYS A 396 -10.31 22.75 -1.29
C LYS A 396 -9.78 23.53 -2.50
N THR A 397 -8.67 24.24 -2.34
CA THR A 397 -8.03 25.04 -3.40
C THR A 397 -6.96 24.21 -4.12
N ALA A 398 -6.63 24.52 -5.38
CA ALA A 398 -5.47 23.90 -6.05
C ALA A 398 -4.15 24.30 -5.35
N TYR A 399 -3.13 23.44 -5.41
CA TYR A 399 -1.85 23.74 -4.76
C TYR A 399 -1.21 25.00 -5.35
N GLU A 400 -1.18 25.11 -6.68
CA GLU A 400 -0.60 26.24 -7.43
C GLU A 400 -1.20 27.60 -7.07
N ASP A 401 -2.46 27.60 -6.60
CA ASP A 401 -3.21 28.79 -6.23
C ASP A 401 -3.07 29.16 -4.75
N ALA A 402 -2.39 28.33 -3.94
CA ALA A 402 -2.20 28.57 -2.51
C ALA A 402 -1.47 29.90 -2.26
N PRO A 403 -2.11 30.90 -1.63
CA PRO A 403 -1.51 32.21 -1.48
C PRO A 403 -0.56 32.26 -0.29
N GLY A 404 0.54 32.98 -0.46
CA GLY A 404 1.44 33.33 0.62
C GLY A 404 2.68 32.44 0.71
N ARG A 405 3.48 32.72 1.74
CA ARG A 405 4.76 32.07 1.98
C ARG A 405 5.18 32.25 3.42
N TYR A 406 6.10 31.42 3.86
CA TYR A 406 6.83 31.56 5.11
C TYR A 406 8.33 31.69 4.80
N TYR A 407 8.89 32.89 4.96
CA TYR A 407 10.24 33.24 4.45
C TYR A 407 10.41 32.93 2.95
N ASP A 408 11.23 31.95 2.60
CA ASP A 408 11.51 31.43 1.26
C ASP A 408 10.63 30.23 0.87
N ILE A 409 9.87 29.67 1.82
CA ILE A 409 8.92 28.57 1.61
C ILE A 409 7.63 29.10 1.00
N VAL A 410 7.38 28.79 -0.27
CA VAL A 410 6.16 29.19 -0.99
C VAL A 410 5.09 28.11 -0.80
N TYR A 411 3.89 28.49 -0.34
CA TYR A 411 2.86 27.50 -0.01
C TYR A 411 2.29 26.75 -1.23
N SER A 412 2.47 27.29 -2.44
CA SER A 412 2.13 26.55 -3.66
C SER A 412 3.04 25.35 -3.95
N GLN A 413 4.12 25.19 -3.18
CA GLN A 413 5.01 24.03 -3.24
C GLN A 413 4.77 23.07 -2.06
N TRP A 414 3.58 23.09 -1.46
CA TRP A 414 3.24 22.30 -0.28
C TRP A 414 3.67 20.83 -0.35
N PRO A 415 3.43 20.09 -1.46
CA PRO A 415 3.80 18.67 -1.54
C PRO A 415 5.31 18.43 -1.40
N SER A 416 6.16 19.42 -1.69
CA SER A 416 7.62 19.29 -1.51
C SER A 416 8.05 19.27 -0.03
N PHE A 417 7.27 19.91 0.84
CA PHE A 417 7.57 19.99 2.28
C PHE A 417 6.76 18.98 3.08
N PHE A 418 5.49 18.79 2.71
CA PHE A 418 4.56 17.89 3.37
C PHE A 418 3.95 16.94 2.34
N PRO A 419 4.69 15.93 1.89
CA PRO A 419 4.18 15.00 0.89
C PRO A 419 3.15 14.04 1.47
N ALA A 420 3.24 13.66 2.76
CA ALA A 420 2.47 12.58 3.38
C ALA A 420 2.29 11.39 2.41
N SER A 421 3.39 10.96 1.79
CA SER A 421 3.32 10.08 0.62
C SER A 421 3.11 8.64 1.02
N PHE A 422 2.42 7.90 0.15
CA PHE A 422 2.28 6.45 0.27
C PHE A 422 2.55 5.79 -1.07
N THR A 423 3.52 4.88 -1.11
CA THR A 423 3.83 4.09 -2.30
C THR A 423 3.70 2.61 -1.99
N MET A 424 2.84 1.92 -2.72
CA MET A 424 2.66 0.47 -2.65
C MET A 424 3.30 -0.19 -3.89
N ASN A 425 4.38 -0.94 -3.69
CA ASN A 425 5.09 -1.70 -4.72
C ASN A 425 4.83 -3.22 -4.65
N GLY A 426 3.97 -3.65 -3.71
CA GLY A 426 3.64 -5.05 -3.49
C GLY A 426 2.90 -5.28 -2.17
N GLY A 427 2.71 -6.55 -1.82
CA GLY A 427 1.99 -6.97 -0.62
C GLY A 427 0.47 -6.86 -0.73
N THR A 428 -0.21 -6.94 0.43
CA THR A 428 -1.67 -7.01 0.52
C THR A 428 -2.24 -6.04 1.55
N ILE A 429 -3.29 -5.31 1.18
CA ILE A 429 -4.15 -4.53 2.09
C ILE A 429 -5.53 -5.19 2.09
N SER A 430 -5.85 -5.94 3.16
CA SER A 430 -7.05 -6.79 3.16
C SER A 430 -7.93 -6.74 4.40
N GLY A 431 -9.24 -6.87 4.24
CA GLY A 431 -10.15 -7.03 5.39
C GLY A 431 -10.21 -5.83 6.32
N ASN A 432 -9.71 -4.66 5.90
CA ASN A 432 -9.70 -3.46 6.71
C ASN A 432 -11.04 -2.72 6.61
N SER A 433 -11.38 -1.93 7.63
CA SER A 433 -12.68 -1.24 7.68
C SER A 433 -12.63 0.19 8.20
N ALA A 434 -13.24 1.10 7.45
CA ALA A 434 -13.56 2.46 7.88
C ALA A 434 -15.04 2.54 8.25
N ARG A 435 -15.33 2.83 9.51
CA ARG A 435 -16.68 2.79 10.08
C ARG A 435 -17.18 4.18 10.43
N MET A 436 -18.49 4.36 10.31
CA MET A 436 -19.18 5.58 10.68
C MET A 436 -20.04 5.31 11.91
N GLU A 437 -19.68 5.89 13.06
CA GLU A 437 -20.47 5.77 14.30
C GLU A 437 -21.54 6.87 14.47
N GLU A 438 -21.37 8.06 13.85
CA GLU A 438 -22.35 9.16 13.86
C GLU A 438 -22.40 9.99 12.56
N THR A 439 -23.52 10.70 12.34
CA THR A 439 -23.96 11.27 11.04
C THR A 439 -23.49 12.67 10.66
N THR A 440 -22.61 13.31 11.44
CA THR A 440 -22.41 14.77 11.34
C THR A 440 -21.08 15.23 10.71
N GLN A 441 -20.16 14.33 10.31
CA GLN A 441 -18.87 14.66 9.69
C GLN A 441 -18.73 14.14 8.25
N THR A 442 -17.95 14.84 7.43
CA THR A 442 -18.07 14.79 5.96
C THR A 442 -17.40 13.60 5.29
N ASP A 443 -16.32 13.04 5.82
CA ASP A 443 -15.59 11.91 5.19
C ASP A 443 -15.49 10.67 6.08
N ARG A 444 -16.17 10.64 7.23
CA ARG A 444 -16.26 9.45 8.07
C ARG A 444 -16.77 8.24 7.30
N GLY A 445 -16.13 7.10 7.57
CA GLY A 445 -16.46 5.83 6.96
C GLY A 445 -15.96 5.71 5.52
N CYS A 446 -14.94 6.47 5.12
CA CYS A 446 -14.35 6.39 3.78
C CYS A 446 -12.96 5.74 3.78
N GLY A 447 -12.61 5.05 2.68
CA GLY A 447 -11.30 4.44 2.51
C GLY A 447 -11.11 3.24 3.44
N GLY A 448 -11.84 2.15 3.21
CA GLY A 448 -11.75 0.95 4.05
C GLY A 448 -10.32 0.39 4.09
N GLY A 449 -9.71 0.24 2.90
CA GLY A 449 -8.29 -0.06 2.75
C GLY A 449 -7.43 1.18 2.93
N VAL A 450 -7.54 2.14 2.01
CA VAL A 450 -6.68 3.34 1.95
C VAL A 450 -7.51 4.61 1.87
N TYR A 451 -7.22 5.59 2.73
CA TYR A 451 -7.71 6.95 2.61
C TYR A 451 -6.59 7.89 2.15
N VAL A 452 -6.86 8.66 1.10
CA VAL A 452 -5.91 9.52 0.41
C VAL A 452 -6.25 10.99 0.67
N ALA A 453 -5.42 11.65 1.48
CA ALA A 453 -5.39 13.10 1.60
C ALA A 453 -3.98 13.66 1.33
N SER A 454 -3.47 13.32 0.15
CA SER A 454 -2.20 13.77 -0.40
C SER A 454 -2.26 13.66 -1.94
N SER A 455 -1.38 14.39 -2.64
CA SER A 455 -1.13 14.22 -4.08
C SER A 455 0.01 13.24 -4.40
N GLU A 456 0.64 12.65 -3.40
CA GLU A 456 1.81 11.76 -3.54
C GLU A 456 1.47 10.31 -3.16
N VAL A 457 0.30 9.82 -3.56
CA VAL A 457 -0.10 8.42 -3.35
C VAL A 457 -0.05 7.61 -4.65
N ARG A 458 0.74 6.53 -4.67
CA ARG A 458 0.98 5.67 -5.83
C ARG A 458 0.80 4.19 -5.49
N ILE A 459 0.01 3.48 -6.28
CA ILE A 459 -0.16 2.03 -6.19
C ILE A 459 0.41 1.41 -7.47
N ASN A 460 1.58 0.79 -7.36
CA ASN A 460 2.34 0.25 -8.47
C ASN A 460 2.17 -1.27 -8.62
N ALA A 461 1.98 -1.99 -7.50
CA ALA A 461 1.67 -3.42 -7.51
C ALA A 461 1.04 -3.87 -6.18
N GLY A 462 0.50 -5.10 -6.18
CA GLY A 462 -0.07 -5.77 -5.00
C GLY A 462 -1.60 -5.85 -5.02
N THR A 463 -2.17 -6.29 -3.90
CA THR A 463 -3.60 -6.61 -3.81
C THR A 463 -4.31 -5.78 -2.74
N ILE A 464 -5.45 -5.19 -3.10
CA ILE A 464 -6.34 -4.47 -2.19
C ILE A 464 -7.70 -5.15 -2.21
N GLU A 465 -8.03 -5.90 -1.16
CA GLU A 465 -9.20 -6.77 -1.20
C GLU A 465 -9.99 -6.92 0.10
N ASN A 466 -11.28 -7.26 -0.01
CA ASN A 466 -12.14 -7.53 1.15
C ASN A 466 -12.23 -6.35 2.14
N ASN A 467 -11.91 -5.13 1.71
CA ASN A 467 -12.01 -3.96 2.57
C ASN A 467 -13.42 -3.36 2.52
N THR A 468 -13.87 -2.78 3.62
CA THR A 468 -15.23 -2.24 3.75
C THR A 468 -15.23 -0.81 4.28
N ALA A 469 -15.91 0.08 3.57
CA ALA A 469 -16.15 1.46 4.00
C ALA A 469 -17.65 1.68 4.23
N SER A 470 -18.06 2.26 5.35
CA SER A 470 -19.49 2.58 5.59
C SER A 470 -20.05 3.58 4.57
N LYS A 471 -19.20 4.43 3.98
CA LYS A 471 -19.60 5.49 3.08
C LYS A 471 -19.02 5.30 1.68
N GLN A 472 -17.77 5.67 1.42
CA GLN A 472 -17.22 5.67 0.06
C GLN A 472 -15.85 5.01 -0.01
N GLY A 473 -15.54 4.37 -1.14
CA GLY A 473 -14.22 3.79 -1.39
C GLY A 473 -13.91 2.64 -0.44
N GLY A 474 -14.49 1.47 -0.70
CA GLY A 474 -14.24 0.27 0.12
C GLY A 474 -12.77 -0.10 0.12
N GLY A 475 -12.17 -0.16 -1.08
CA GLY A 475 -10.73 -0.33 -1.27
C GLY A 475 -9.99 0.98 -0.99
N LEU A 476 -10.17 1.98 -1.86
CA LEU A 476 -9.47 3.26 -1.79
C LEU A 476 -10.43 4.45 -1.87
N TYR A 477 -10.10 5.55 -1.19
CA TYR A 477 -10.85 6.80 -1.27
C TYR A 477 -9.97 8.04 -1.34
N VAL A 478 -10.23 8.94 -2.30
CA VAL A 478 -9.58 10.26 -2.37
C VAL A 478 -10.48 11.33 -1.74
N GLY A 479 -9.99 11.94 -0.66
CA GLY A 479 -10.82 12.76 0.24
C GLY A 479 -11.34 14.07 -0.35
N SER A 480 -10.55 14.72 -1.20
CA SER A 480 -10.87 16.06 -1.73
C SER A 480 -9.93 16.45 -2.86
N VAL A 481 -10.31 17.44 -3.66
CA VAL A 481 -9.31 18.27 -4.36
C VAL A 481 -8.44 19.01 -3.33
N PRO A 482 -7.14 19.20 -3.57
CA PRO A 482 -6.38 18.88 -4.79
C PRO A 482 -5.70 17.49 -4.78
N TYR A 483 -6.12 16.59 -3.89
CA TYR A 483 -5.47 15.28 -3.73
C TYR A 483 -5.64 14.40 -4.96
N THR A 484 -4.62 13.59 -5.22
CA THR A 484 -4.53 12.74 -6.40
C THR A 484 -4.01 11.35 -6.04
N LEU A 485 -4.65 10.34 -6.61
CA LEU A 485 -4.25 8.94 -6.54
C LEU A 485 -3.80 8.46 -7.92
N TYR A 486 -2.65 7.79 -7.97
CA TYR A 486 -2.12 7.19 -9.20
C TYR A 486 -2.07 5.67 -9.07
N ILE A 487 -2.60 4.96 -10.06
CA ILE A 487 -2.55 3.49 -10.16
C ILE A 487 -2.25 3.13 -11.61
N ASN A 488 -1.30 2.21 -11.83
CA ASN A 488 -0.96 1.70 -13.16
C ASN A 488 -1.20 0.19 -13.22
N ASP A 489 -1.37 -0.33 -14.44
CA ASP A 489 -1.40 -1.76 -14.76
C ASP A 489 -2.35 -2.54 -13.82
N SER A 490 -3.60 -2.08 -13.75
CA SER A 490 -4.54 -2.52 -12.71
C SER A 490 -5.75 -3.30 -13.22
N LEU A 491 -6.22 -4.21 -12.38
CA LEU A 491 -7.48 -4.93 -12.52
C LEU A 491 -8.42 -4.55 -11.37
N ILE A 492 -9.59 -3.98 -11.69
CA ILE A 492 -10.63 -3.58 -10.75
C ILE A 492 -11.89 -4.40 -11.04
N THR A 493 -12.16 -5.40 -10.20
CA THR A 493 -13.23 -6.38 -10.45
C THR A 493 -13.84 -6.91 -9.16
N ASP A 494 -15.04 -7.51 -9.22
CA ASP A 494 -15.74 -8.10 -8.08
C ASP A 494 -15.95 -7.14 -6.88
N ASN A 495 -15.96 -5.84 -7.11
CA ASN A 495 -16.26 -4.87 -6.05
C ASN A 495 -17.76 -4.54 -6.02
N GLU A 496 -18.27 -4.22 -4.83
CA GLU A 496 -19.70 -4.00 -4.59
C GLU A 496 -19.98 -2.60 -4.02
N ALA A 497 -20.95 -1.90 -4.61
CA ALA A 497 -21.51 -0.68 -4.07
C ALA A 497 -23.03 -0.81 -3.84
N SER A 498 -23.50 -0.39 -2.66
CA SER A 498 -24.94 -0.40 -2.38
C SER A 498 -25.72 0.74 -3.07
N VAL A 499 -25.04 1.71 -3.71
CA VAL A 499 -25.69 2.81 -4.43
C VAL A 499 -25.11 3.04 -5.83
N LEU A 500 -23.85 3.47 -5.95
CA LEU A 500 -23.28 3.86 -7.25
C LEU A 500 -21.84 3.37 -7.41
N GLY A 501 -21.45 2.95 -8.61
CA GLY A 501 -20.05 2.67 -8.93
C GLY A 501 -19.50 1.49 -8.13
N GLY A 502 -19.81 0.26 -8.52
CA GLY A 502 -19.24 -0.93 -7.86
C GLY A 502 -17.72 -0.93 -7.95
N GLY A 503 -17.20 -0.69 -9.16
CA GLY A 503 -15.76 -0.54 -9.40
C GLY A 503 -15.26 0.82 -8.93
N VAL A 504 -15.66 1.88 -9.62
CA VAL A 504 -15.25 3.27 -9.32
C VAL A 504 -16.42 4.24 -9.22
N TRP A 505 -16.33 5.21 -8.30
CA TRP A 505 -17.28 6.31 -8.17
C TRP A 505 -16.57 7.66 -8.04
N PHE A 506 -17.00 8.63 -8.83
CA PHE A 506 -16.52 10.00 -8.80
C PHE A 506 -17.64 10.97 -8.42
N CYS A 507 -17.40 11.72 -7.35
CA CYS A 507 -18.19 12.88 -6.95
C CYS A 507 -18.13 13.99 -8.03
N PRO A 508 -19.03 14.98 -8.02
CA PRO A 508 -18.98 16.11 -8.97
C PRO A 508 -17.66 16.88 -9.05
N THR A 509 -16.86 16.90 -7.98
CA THR A 509 -15.52 17.52 -7.98
C THR A 509 -14.40 16.54 -8.32
N GLY A 510 -14.71 15.25 -8.44
CA GLY A 510 -13.74 14.21 -8.72
C GLY A 510 -13.43 14.11 -10.20
N GLU A 511 -12.14 14.16 -10.52
CA GLU A 511 -11.62 14.01 -11.89
C GLU A 511 -11.29 12.54 -12.15
N ALA A 512 -11.86 12.00 -13.23
CA ALA A 512 -11.62 10.64 -13.69
C ALA A 512 -10.69 10.68 -14.90
N SER A 513 -9.50 10.07 -14.76
CA SER A 513 -8.52 9.93 -15.83
C SER A 513 -8.19 8.45 -15.97
N ILE A 514 -8.94 7.74 -16.84
CA ILE A 514 -8.80 6.31 -17.10
C ILE A 514 -8.21 6.13 -18.49
N ASN A 515 -6.94 5.73 -18.54
CA ASN A 515 -6.10 5.76 -19.73
C ASN A 515 -5.74 4.34 -20.20
N VAL A 516 -5.37 4.19 -21.47
CA VAL A 516 -5.01 2.88 -22.05
C VAL A 516 -3.56 2.46 -21.76
N ASN A 517 -2.63 3.42 -21.73
CA ASN A 517 -1.20 3.13 -21.55
C ASN A 517 -0.91 2.84 -20.08
N SER A 518 -0.36 1.66 -19.78
CA SER A 518 -0.32 1.12 -18.41
C SER A 518 -1.69 1.20 -17.72
N GLY A 519 -2.74 0.96 -18.48
CA GLY A 519 -4.12 1.29 -18.12
C GLY A 519 -4.75 0.38 -17.07
N THR A 520 -6.08 0.37 -17.09
CA THR A 520 -6.89 -0.42 -16.17
C THR A 520 -7.86 -1.32 -16.93
N ALA A 521 -8.01 -2.55 -16.46
CA ALA A 521 -9.18 -3.36 -16.74
C ALA A 521 -10.21 -3.18 -15.62
N LEU A 522 -11.39 -2.70 -15.99
CA LEU A 522 -12.46 -2.33 -15.07
C LEU A 522 -13.76 -3.00 -15.53
N TYR A 523 -14.08 -4.14 -14.93
CA TYR A 523 -15.24 -4.95 -15.30
C TYR A 523 -15.67 -5.86 -14.16
N GLY A 524 -16.88 -6.43 -14.24
CA GLY A 524 -17.35 -7.45 -13.30
C GLY A 524 -17.65 -6.93 -11.90
N ASN A 525 -17.80 -5.61 -11.75
CA ASN A 525 -18.22 -5.01 -10.49
C ASN A 525 -19.75 -4.92 -10.42
N THR A 526 -20.30 -4.56 -9.26
CA THR A 526 -21.75 -4.47 -9.07
C THR A 526 -22.16 -3.24 -8.25
N ALA A 527 -23.14 -2.51 -8.74
CA ALA A 527 -23.82 -1.43 -8.01
C ALA A 527 -25.33 -1.67 -7.96
N THR A 528 -25.95 -1.51 -6.80
CA THR A 528 -27.41 -1.68 -6.69
C THR A 528 -28.19 -0.59 -7.43
N GLY A 529 -27.70 0.66 -7.42
CA GLY A 529 -28.39 1.81 -8.00
C GLY A 529 -28.10 1.99 -9.49
N ALA A 530 -26.89 2.40 -9.86
CA ALA A 530 -26.46 2.61 -11.24
C ALA A 530 -24.93 2.53 -11.39
N GLY A 531 -24.46 2.25 -12.60
CA GLY A 531 -23.04 2.18 -12.94
C GLY A 531 -22.32 1.08 -12.18
N ASP A 532 -22.48 -0.17 -12.62
CA ASP A 532 -21.78 -1.31 -12.03
C ASP A 532 -20.27 -1.10 -11.96
N ASP A 533 -19.66 -0.67 -13.06
CA ASP A 533 -18.20 -0.59 -13.19
C ASP A 533 -17.69 0.84 -12.94
N ALA A 534 -18.35 1.85 -13.51
CA ALA A 534 -18.01 3.25 -13.27
C ALA A 534 -19.24 4.12 -13.07
N SER A 535 -19.17 5.05 -12.12
CA SER A 535 -20.15 6.11 -11.94
C SER A 535 -19.45 7.46 -11.80
N ILE A 536 -19.80 8.38 -12.69
CA ILE A 536 -19.28 9.74 -12.76
C ILE A 536 -20.47 10.68 -12.61
N VAL A 537 -20.52 11.38 -11.48
CA VAL A 537 -21.58 12.36 -11.21
C VAL A 537 -21.03 13.76 -11.53
N ARG A 538 -21.87 14.66 -12.08
CA ARG A 538 -21.51 16.04 -12.41
C ARG A 538 -22.59 17.03 -11.96
N PHE A 539 -22.19 18.29 -11.72
CA PHE A 539 -23.14 19.37 -11.45
C PHE A 539 -23.80 19.86 -12.76
N PRO A 540 -25.08 20.30 -12.75
CA PRO A 540 -25.81 20.69 -13.96
C PRO A 540 -25.28 21.94 -14.66
N ASP A 541 -24.69 22.86 -13.91
CA ASP A 541 -24.14 24.12 -14.43
C ASP A 541 -22.65 24.01 -14.80
N ASN A 542 -21.96 22.96 -14.32
CA ASN A 542 -20.53 22.64 -14.45
C ASN A 542 -19.61 23.87 -14.66
N GLU A 543 -19.88 24.98 -13.94
CA GLU A 543 -19.12 26.23 -14.10
C GLU A 543 -17.65 26.04 -13.69
N LYS A 544 -17.39 25.01 -12.87
CA LYS A 544 -16.06 24.48 -12.52
C LYS A 544 -15.80 23.18 -13.30
N LYS A 545 -15.37 23.33 -14.56
CA LYS A 545 -15.03 22.30 -15.56
C LYS A 545 -14.29 21.07 -14.98
N THR A 546 -15.00 20.15 -14.35
CA THR A 546 -14.46 18.83 -14.01
C THR A 546 -14.90 17.87 -15.11
N ALA A 547 -13.94 17.25 -15.78
CA ALA A 547 -14.17 16.40 -16.93
C ALA A 547 -13.83 14.93 -16.62
N ALA A 548 -14.27 14.03 -17.48
CA ALA A 548 -13.87 12.63 -17.45
C ALA A 548 -13.19 12.27 -18.78
N THR A 549 -12.11 11.50 -18.66
CA THR A 549 -11.49 10.79 -19.76
C THR A 549 -11.53 9.31 -19.41
N ILE A 550 -12.20 8.52 -20.26
CA ILE A 550 -12.30 7.07 -20.13
C ILE A 550 -11.92 6.43 -21.45
N SER A 551 -10.86 5.63 -21.41
CA SER A 551 -10.41 4.82 -22.54
C SER A 551 -11.45 3.78 -22.96
N ASP A 552 -11.67 3.65 -24.26
CA ASP A 552 -12.48 2.59 -24.86
C ASP A 552 -11.82 1.20 -24.72
N ARG A 553 -10.50 1.18 -24.49
CA ARG A 553 -9.70 -0.03 -24.30
C ARG A 553 -9.19 -0.17 -22.87
N MET A 554 -9.18 -1.41 -22.41
CA MET A 554 -8.62 -1.82 -21.13
C MET A 554 -7.10 -2.02 -21.21
N LEU A 555 -6.51 -2.34 -20.05
CA LEU A 555 -5.15 -2.85 -19.97
C LEU A 555 -4.91 -3.96 -21.00
N GLY A 556 -3.82 -3.85 -21.75
CA GLY A 556 -3.48 -4.79 -22.84
C GLY A 556 -4.13 -4.47 -24.20
N GLY A 557 -5.10 -3.55 -24.27
CA GLY A 557 -5.66 -3.07 -25.53
C GLY A 557 -6.91 -3.80 -26.02
N GLY A 558 -7.49 -4.72 -25.24
CA GLY A 558 -8.83 -5.23 -25.51
C GLY A 558 -9.91 -4.17 -25.24
N LEU A 559 -11.04 -4.23 -25.95
CA LEU A 559 -12.15 -3.32 -25.71
C LEU A 559 -12.75 -3.53 -24.32
N ALA A 560 -13.08 -2.43 -23.64
CA ALA A 560 -13.93 -2.48 -22.45
C ALA A 560 -15.40 -2.73 -22.83
N ASP A 561 -15.80 -2.30 -24.03
CA ASP A 561 -17.19 -2.36 -24.52
C ASP A 561 -18.15 -1.70 -23.53
N TRP A 562 -18.06 -0.36 -23.46
CA TRP A 562 -18.80 0.43 -22.47
C TRP A 562 -20.27 0.58 -22.86
N HIS A 563 -21.14 0.40 -21.87
CA HIS A 563 -22.58 0.63 -21.99
C HIS A 563 -23.12 1.49 -20.87
N LEU A 564 -24.11 2.34 -21.17
CA LEU A 564 -24.93 3.00 -20.16
C LEU A 564 -25.65 1.96 -19.29
N ASP A 565 -25.58 2.15 -17.98
CA ASP A 565 -26.09 1.24 -16.96
C ASP A 565 -26.88 2.01 -15.88
N GLY A 566 -28.06 2.50 -16.28
CA GLY A 566 -28.86 3.42 -15.48
C GLY A 566 -28.44 4.87 -15.69
N ALA A 567 -28.84 5.74 -14.76
CA ALA A 567 -28.42 7.13 -14.71
C ALA A 567 -28.50 7.66 -13.26
N THR A 568 -27.96 8.86 -13.04
CA THR A 568 -28.28 9.66 -11.86
C THR A 568 -29.26 10.78 -12.19
N LEU A 569 -30.10 11.15 -11.22
CA LEU A 569 -30.91 12.36 -11.31
C LEU A 569 -29.97 13.58 -11.41
N GLU A 570 -30.38 14.57 -12.21
CA GLU A 570 -29.73 15.89 -12.29
C GLU A 570 -29.40 16.39 -10.87
N ALA A 571 -28.12 16.69 -10.63
CA ALA A 571 -27.65 17.01 -9.28
C ALA A 571 -28.09 18.43 -8.88
N ASP A 572 -28.95 18.60 -7.89
CA ASP A 572 -29.15 19.91 -7.24
C ASP A 572 -28.25 20.05 -5.99
N ALA A 573 -28.36 21.19 -5.30
CA ALA A 573 -27.59 21.44 -4.07
C ALA A 573 -27.82 20.36 -2.98
N ASP A 574 -28.95 19.63 -3.04
CA ASP A 574 -29.33 18.59 -2.09
C ASP A 574 -28.93 17.17 -2.59
N ASN A 575 -28.51 17.01 -3.85
CA ASN A 575 -28.12 15.75 -4.50
C ASN A 575 -26.62 15.71 -4.92
N SER A 576 -25.74 16.36 -4.16
CA SER A 576 -24.31 16.54 -4.51
C SER A 576 -23.44 15.27 -4.57
N VAL A 577 -23.98 14.10 -4.21
CA VAL A 577 -23.28 12.80 -4.23
C VAL A 577 -23.88 11.78 -5.20
N GLY A 578 -24.86 12.19 -6.00
CA GLY A 578 -25.59 11.34 -6.95
C GLY A 578 -26.66 10.48 -6.27
N VAL A 579 -27.85 10.50 -6.88
CA VAL A 579 -29.00 9.65 -6.57
C VAL A 579 -29.38 8.92 -7.85
N PRO A 580 -29.45 7.57 -7.83
CA PRO A 580 -29.88 6.80 -8.99
C PRO A 580 -31.25 7.24 -9.48
N ASP A 581 -31.40 7.40 -10.80
CA ASP A 581 -32.69 7.67 -11.44
C ASP A 581 -33.45 6.34 -11.62
N PRO A 582 -34.57 6.12 -10.90
CA PRO A 582 -35.34 4.89 -10.99
C PRO A 582 -36.07 4.72 -12.33
N ASP A 583 -36.21 5.79 -13.12
CA ASP A 583 -36.92 5.77 -14.41
C ASP A 583 -35.99 5.39 -15.58
N VAL A 584 -34.67 5.35 -15.37
CA VAL A 584 -33.70 4.90 -16.37
C VAL A 584 -33.32 3.46 -16.12
N ALA A 585 -33.58 2.60 -17.11
CA ALA A 585 -33.29 1.18 -17.02
C ALA A 585 -31.77 0.91 -16.91
N ARG A 586 -31.42 -0.07 -16.08
CA ARG A 586 -30.07 -0.65 -16.02
C ARG A 586 -29.73 -1.37 -17.31
N TYR A 587 -28.43 -1.57 -17.53
CA TYR A 587 -27.94 -2.33 -18.67
C TYR A 587 -28.55 -3.73 -18.71
N SER A 588 -28.87 -4.20 -19.92
CA SER A 588 -29.09 -5.62 -20.18
C SER A 588 -28.52 -5.99 -21.53
N THR A 589 -28.28 -7.29 -21.74
CA THR A 589 -27.78 -7.81 -23.03
C THR A 589 -28.71 -7.47 -24.20
N ASP A 590 -30.01 -7.29 -23.93
CA ASP A 590 -31.01 -6.95 -24.96
C ASP A 590 -30.92 -5.48 -25.41
N THR A 591 -30.31 -4.60 -24.60
CA THR A 591 -30.17 -3.16 -24.89
C THR A 591 -28.76 -2.76 -25.31
N ALA A 592 -27.80 -3.70 -25.39
CA ALA A 592 -26.39 -3.42 -25.63
C ALA A 592 -26.13 -2.47 -26.83
N GLY A 593 -26.77 -2.71 -27.97
CA GLY A 593 -26.61 -1.85 -29.15
C GLY A 593 -27.19 -0.43 -29.02
N GLN A 594 -28.06 -0.18 -28.03
CA GLN A 594 -28.67 1.12 -27.76
C GLN A 594 -27.93 1.90 -26.67
N THR A 595 -27.22 1.19 -25.80
CA THR A 595 -26.54 1.76 -24.64
C THR A 595 -25.04 1.91 -24.85
N ALA A 596 -24.48 1.45 -25.97
CA ALA A 596 -23.05 1.55 -26.26
C ALA A 596 -22.53 3.01 -26.20
N VAL A 597 -21.38 3.19 -25.55
CA VAL A 597 -20.70 4.49 -25.38
C VAL A 597 -19.23 4.31 -25.77
N SER A 598 -18.66 5.34 -26.41
CA SER A 598 -17.22 5.39 -26.73
C SER A 598 -16.75 6.84 -26.82
N GLY A 599 -15.43 7.05 -26.81
CA GLY A 599 -14.82 8.36 -27.06
C GLY A 599 -15.05 9.39 -25.95
N ILE A 600 -15.14 8.94 -24.69
CA ILE A 600 -15.23 9.83 -23.52
C ILE A 600 -13.86 10.47 -23.29
N THR A 601 -13.68 11.70 -23.74
CA THR A 601 -12.42 12.45 -23.61
C THR A 601 -12.70 13.88 -23.25
N ASP A 602 -12.16 14.33 -22.11
CA ASP A 602 -12.40 15.65 -21.53
C ASP A 602 -13.90 16.01 -21.49
N ASP A 603 -14.76 15.01 -21.25
CA ASP A 603 -16.21 15.18 -21.32
C ASP A 603 -16.76 15.66 -19.97
N PRO A 604 -17.51 16.78 -19.92
CA PRO A 604 -18.12 17.28 -18.69
C PRO A 604 -19.42 16.54 -18.28
N ALA A 605 -19.88 15.54 -19.03
CA ALA A 605 -21.12 14.81 -18.76
C ALA A 605 -21.00 13.81 -17.58
N SER A 606 -22.16 13.47 -17.01
CA SER A 606 -22.30 12.34 -16.09
C SER A 606 -22.35 11.02 -16.87
N TYR A 607 -21.82 9.96 -16.27
CA TYR A 607 -21.82 8.63 -16.85
C TYR A 607 -22.01 7.55 -15.79
N GLU A 608 -22.94 6.64 -16.03
CA GLU A 608 -23.14 5.41 -15.27
C GLU A 608 -22.91 4.25 -16.23
N LEU A 609 -21.81 3.53 -16.05
CA LEU A 609 -21.27 2.62 -17.06
C LEU A 609 -21.12 1.20 -16.54
N LYS A 610 -21.28 0.27 -17.49
CA LYS A 610 -20.92 -1.14 -17.38
C LYS A 610 -19.99 -1.53 -18.53
N ALA A 611 -18.97 -2.31 -18.23
CA ALA A 611 -18.09 -2.92 -19.22
C ALA A 611 -18.56 -4.34 -19.56
N THR A 612 -18.51 -4.72 -20.84
CA THR A 612 -18.76 -6.09 -21.30
C THR A 612 -17.63 -6.61 -22.21
N PRO A 613 -16.38 -6.67 -21.71
CA PRO A 613 -15.26 -7.13 -22.49
C PRO A 613 -15.39 -8.62 -22.88
N SER A 614 -14.70 -9.00 -23.95
CA SER A 614 -14.61 -10.42 -24.35
C SER A 614 -13.79 -11.23 -23.35
N GLU A 615 -14.00 -12.55 -23.31
CA GLU A 615 -13.21 -13.47 -22.48
C GLU A 615 -11.71 -13.38 -22.78
N GLU A 616 -11.34 -13.21 -24.05
CA GLU A 616 -9.95 -13.02 -24.48
C GLU A 616 -9.34 -11.72 -23.94
N ALA A 617 -10.10 -10.61 -23.94
CA ALA A 617 -9.64 -9.34 -23.37
C ALA A 617 -9.52 -9.42 -21.83
N ILE A 618 -10.42 -10.16 -21.17
CA ILE A 618 -10.36 -10.46 -19.74
C ILE A 618 -9.10 -11.26 -19.41
N GLU A 619 -8.81 -12.33 -20.14
CA GLU A 619 -7.64 -13.18 -19.91
C GLU A 619 -6.33 -12.41 -20.12
N LEU A 620 -6.22 -11.67 -21.24
CA LEU A 620 -5.07 -10.81 -21.53
C LEU A 620 -4.83 -9.80 -20.41
N SER A 621 -5.85 -9.01 -20.07
CA SER A 621 -5.70 -7.94 -19.08
C SER A 621 -5.40 -8.47 -17.67
N SER A 622 -6.01 -9.60 -17.28
CA SER A 622 -5.73 -10.26 -16.01
C SER A 622 -4.29 -10.77 -15.91
N GLY A 623 -3.71 -11.25 -17.03
CA GLY A 623 -2.32 -11.69 -17.09
C GLY A 623 -1.29 -10.55 -17.03
N LEU A 624 -1.69 -9.33 -17.39
CA LEU A 624 -0.83 -8.14 -17.39
C LEU A 624 -0.90 -7.32 -16.10
N ALA A 625 -1.98 -7.44 -15.33
CA ALA A 625 -2.19 -6.61 -14.15
C ALA A 625 -1.15 -6.87 -13.04
N THR A 626 -0.55 -5.80 -12.52
CA THR A 626 0.33 -5.82 -11.34
C THR A 626 -0.41 -5.39 -10.08
N VAL A 627 -1.49 -4.63 -10.22
CA VAL A 627 -2.37 -4.19 -9.13
C VAL A 627 -3.73 -4.87 -9.26
N THR A 628 -4.23 -5.46 -8.18
CA THR A 628 -5.59 -6.02 -8.14
C THR A 628 -6.42 -5.36 -7.05
N ILE A 629 -7.59 -4.84 -7.39
CA ILE A 629 -8.57 -4.25 -6.47
C ILE A 629 -9.87 -5.02 -6.58
N ARG A 630 -10.19 -5.83 -5.57
CA ARG A 630 -11.34 -6.76 -5.67
C ARG A 630 -12.05 -7.05 -4.36
N ASN A 631 -13.31 -7.49 -4.43
CA ASN A 631 -14.11 -7.87 -3.26
C ASN A 631 -14.23 -6.77 -2.20
N ASN A 632 -14.00 -5.51 -2.58
CA ASN A 632 -14.18 -4.39 -1.66
C ASN A 632 -15.63 -3.90 -1.71
N SER A 633 -16.10 -3.33 -0.60
CA SER A 633 -17.50 -2.91 -0.47
C SER A 633 -17.67 -1.53 0.15
N SER A 634 -18.62 -0.75 -0.37
CA SER A 634 -19.03 0.52 0.24
C SER A 634 -20.44 0.97 -0.18
N THR A 635 -20.85 2.17 0.23
CA THR A 635 -22.08 2.78 -0.32
C THR A 635 -21.87 3.26 -1.76
N ARG A 636 -20.72 3.86 -2.07
CA ARG A 636 -20.36 4.33 -3.41
C ARG A 636 -18.87 4.12 -3.69
N GLY A 637 -18.53 3.57 -4.85
CA GLY A 637 -17.15 3.21 -5.14
C GLY A 637 -16.74 2.02 -4.28
N GLY A 638 -17.21 0.82 -4.63
CA GLY A 638 -16.85 -0.40 -3.90
C GLY A 638 -15.34 -0.59 -3.90
N GLY A 639 -14.73 -0.53 -5.09
CA GLY A 639 -13.29 -0.50 -5.28
C GLY A 639 -12.70 0.86 -4.90
N ILE A 640 -13.03 1.91 -5.68
CA ILE A 640 -12.48 3.26 -5.53
C ILE A 640 -13.60 4.30 -5.46
N GLY A 641 -13.55 5.18 -4.46
CA GLY A 641 -14.38 6.40 -4.41
C GLY A 641 -13.51 7.66 -4.48
N SER A 642 -14.01 8.75 -5.07
CA SER A 642 -13.20 9.97 -5.18
C SER A 642 -13.97 11.28 -5.13
N ASN A 643 -13.48 12.20 -4.31
CA ASN A 643 -13.77 13.64 -4.40
C ASN A 643 -12.64 14.44 -5.08
N GLY A 644 -11.46 13.83 -5.26
CA GLY A 644 -10.29 14.42 -5.92
C GLY A 644 -9.99 13.74 -7.26
N LYS A 645 -8.74 13.79 -7.71
CA LYS A 645 -8.34 13.19 -8.98
C LYS A 645 -7.92 11.72 -8.78
N VAL A 646 -8.36 10.85 -9.68
CA VAL A 646 -7.81 9.48 -9.79
C VAL A 646 -7.29 9.30 -11.20
N VAL A 647 -6.02 8.92 -11.28
CA VAL A 647 -5.30 8.61 -12.51
C VAL A 647 -5.08 7.10 -12.55
N LEU A 648 -5.75 6.46 -13.50
CA LEU A 648 -5.66 5.05 -13.82
C LEU A 648 -4.91 4.92 -15.15
N GLY A 649 -3.66 4.49 -15.09
CA GLY A 649 -2.70 4.49 -16.20
C GLY A 649 -2.04 5.84 -16.46
N ASN A 650 -1.24 5.90 -17.51
CA ASN A 650 -0.47 7.09 -17.85
C ASN A 650 -1.30 8.11 -18.63
N GLU A 651 -1.33 9.35 -18.14
CA GLU A 651 -1.85 10.52 -18.85
C GLU A 651 -0.91 10.88 -19.99
N HIS A 652 -1.00 10.14 -21.09
CA HIS A 652 -0.30 10.44 -22.33
C HIS A 652 -1.33 10.67 -23.42
N GLU A 653 -1.21 11.77 -24.16
CA GLU A 653 -2.11 12.14 -25.26
C GLU A 653 -2.06 11.14 -26.44
N TYR A 654 -1.15 10.16 -26.42
CA TYR A 654 -0.85 9.33 -27.58
C TYR A 654 -1.28 7.87 -27.41
N THR A 655 -2.04 7.40 -28.38
CA THR A 655 -2.36 6.00 -28.63
C THR A 655 -1.84 5.59 -30.01
N GLU A 656 -1.86 4.30 -30.30
CA GLU A 656 -1.63 3.73 -31.63
C GLU A 656 -2.95 3.39 -32.32
N SER A 657 -2.91 3.26 -33.64
CA SER A 657 -4.00 2.66 -34.40
C SER A 657 -3.48 1.64 -35.39
N LEU A 658 -4.31 0.67 -35.76
CA LEU A 658 -3.97 -0.39 -36.71
C LEU A 658 -4.98 -0.40 -37.84
N THR A 659 -4.54 0.00 -39.04
CA THR A 659 -5.32 -0.10 -40.27
C THR A 659 -5.03 -1.43 -40.98
N VAL A 660 -6.06 -2.21 -41.23
CA VAL A 660 -6.01 -3.43 -42.03
C VAL A 660 -6.64 -3.21 -43.40
N THR A 661 -5.96 -3.62 -44.47
CA THR A 661 -6.49 -3.61 -45.84
C THR A 661 -6.36 -5.00 -46.45
N LYS A 662 -7.46 -5.49 -47.03
CA LYS A 662 -7.56 -6.83 -47.60
C LYS A 662 -7.49 -6.82 -49.13
N HIS A 663 -6.63 -7.66 -49.69
CA HIS A 663 -6.49 -7.93 -51.11
C HIS A 663 -6.74 -9.42 -51.42
N TRP A 664 -7.39 -9.67 -52.57
CA TRP A 664 -7.64 -10.99 -53.10
C TRP A 664 -6.86 -11.17 -54.41
N ASP A 665 -5.94 -12.13 -54.45
CA ASP A 665 -5.20 -12.51 -55.66
C ASP A 665 -5.64 -13.92 -56.12
N PRO A 666 -6.60 -14.00 -57.07
CA PRO A 666 -7.06 -15.28 -57.58
C PRO A 666 -6.01 -16.00 -58.45
N GLY A 667 -4.90 -15.36 -58.81
CA GLY A 667 -3.89 -15.95 -59.70
C GLY A 667 -4.49 -16.43 -61.03
N GLN A 668 -4.18 -17.68 -61.41
CA GLN A 668 -4.74 -18.33 -62.61
C GLN A 668 -6.00 -19.18 -62.31
N THR A 669 -6.30 -19.40 -61.04
CA THR A 669 -7.52 -20.08 -60.61
C THR A 669 -8.66 -19.07 -60.65
N ALA A 670 -9.74 -19.31 -61.39
CA ALA A 670 -10.87 -18.39 -61.48
C ALA A 670 -11.71 -18.33 -60.18
N LEU A 671 -11.06 -18.37 -59.01
CA LEU A 671 -11.66 -18.35 -57.69
C LEU A 671 -12.17 -16.93 -57.39
N SER A 672 -13.45 -16.80 -57.04
CA SER A 672 -14.03 -15.52 -56.65
C SER A 672 -13.74 -15.22 -55.18
N ALA A 673 -13.50 -13.94 -54.87
CA ALA A 673 -13.49 -13.47 -53.49
C ALA A 673 -14.84 -13.76 -52.80
N PRO A 674 -14.86 -14.04 -51.49
CA PRO A 674 -16.09 -14.16 -50.73
C PRO A 674 -16.82 -12.81 -50.62
N GLU A 675 -18.09 -12.81 -50.19
CA GLU A 675 -18.88 -11.59 -49.98
C GLU A 675 -18.29 -10.71 -48.86
N ASN A 676 -17.69 -11.33 -47.84
CA ASN A 676 -17.00 -10.67 -46.76
C ASN A 676 -15.90 -11.59 -46.19
N ALA A 677 -15.01 -11.01 -45.39
CA ALA A 677 -14.06 -11.75 -44.55
C ALA A 677 -13.94 -11.10 -43.17
N THR A 678 -13.84 -11.92 -42.14
CA THR A 678 -13.59 -11.45 -40.77
C THR A 678 -12.11 -11.49 -40.48
N VAL A 679 -11.58 -10.37 -39.99
CA VAL A 679 -10.22 -10.27 -39.45
C VAL A 679 -10.28 -10.02 -37.95
N TRP A 680 -9.27 -10.51 -37.24
CA TRP A 680 -9.17 -10.42 -35.79
C TRP A 680 -7.94 -9.60 -35.41
N LEU A 681 -8.13 -8.57 -34.59
CA LEU A 681 -7.06 -7.89 -33.90
C LEU A 681 -6.53 -8.82 -32.81
N THR A 682 -5.24 -9.15 -32.89
CA THR A 682 -4.57 -10.05 -31.95
C THR A 682 -3.47 -9.32 -31.18
N ILE A 683 -3.49 -9.45 -29.86
CA ILE A 683 -2.47 -8.92 -28.94
C ILE A 683 -2.02 -10.06 -28.03
N ASP A 684 -0.71 -10.33 -27.98
CA ASP A 684 -0.11 -11.43 -27.20
C ASP A 684 -0.81 -12.80 -27.36
N GLY A 685 -1.34 -13.07 -28.55
CA GLY A 685 -2.03 -14.32 -28.89
C GLY A 685 -3.53 -14.35 -28.61
N HIS A 686 -4.10 -13.27 -28.05
CA HIS A 686 -5.52 -13.14 -27.75
C HIS A 686 -6.25 -12.37 -28.86
N ARG A 687 -7.37 -12.92 -29.37
CA ARG A 687 -8.23 -12.27 -30.37
C ARG A 687 -9.18 -11.27 -29.68
N VAL A 688 -8.70 -10.06 -29.46
CA VAL A 688 -9.35 -9.07 -28.59
C VAL A 688 -10.46 -8.26 -29.27
N GLU A 689 -10.47 -8.18 -30.60
CA GLU A 689 -11.48 -7.47 -31.38
C GLU A 689 -11.58 -8.06 -32.79
N SER A 690 -12.73 -7.90 -33.47
CA SER A 690 -12.92 -8.37 -34.84
C SER A 690 -13.53 -7.31 -35.74
N ALA A 691 -13.24 -7.37 -37.03
CA ALA A 691 -13.86 -6.52 -38.04
C ALA A 691 -14.25 -7.33 -39.27
N VAL A 692 -15.41 -7.01 -39.85
CA VAL A 692 -15.87 -7.58 -41.12
C VAL A 692 -15.46 -6.66 -42.26
N LEU A 693 -14.71 -7.20 -43.22
CA LEU A 693 -14.23 -6.51 -44.42
C LEU A 693 -15.05 -6.95 -45.63
N ASP A 694 -15.51 -6.01 -46.45
CA ASP A 694 -16.29 -6.26 -47.65
C ASP A 694 -16.13 -5.13 -48.68
N GLU A 695 -16.82 -5.22 -49.82
CA GLU A 695 -16.76 -4.17 -50.84
C GLU A 695 -17.27 -2.81 -50.35
N SER A 696 -18.21 -2.79 -49.40
CA SER A 696 -18.85 -1.56 -48.93
C SER A 696 -17.89 -0.68 -48.12
N ASN A 697 -16.98 -1.30 -47.38
CA ASN A 697 -15.90 -0.61 -46.65
C ASN A 697 -14.56 -0.58 -47.41
N GLY A 698 -14.58 -0.94 -48.69
CA GLY A 698 -13.36 -0.98 -49.51
C GLY A 698 -12.32 -1.96 -48.95
N TRP A 699 -12.78 -3.03 -48.32
CA TRP A 699 -11.95 -4.07 -47.70
C TRP A 699 -10.95 -3.52 -46.67
N THR A 700 -11.33 -2.45 -45.97
CA THR A 700 -10.45 -1.73 -45.04
C THR A 700 -11.14 -1.43 -43.71
N HIS A 701 -10.39 -1.54 -42.62
CA HIS A 701 -10.84 -1.15 -41.28
C HIS A 701 -9.68 -0.59 -40.46
N THR A 702 -9.95 0.28 -39.49
CA THR A 702 -8.94 0.79 -38.56
C THR A 702 -9.39 0.54 -37.13
N PHE A 703 -8.56 -0.17 -36.37
CA PHE A 703 -8.67 -0.33 -34.92
C PHE A 703 -7.99 0.86 -34.24
N GLU A 704 -8.76 1.68 -33.53
CA GLU A 704 -8.26 2.92 -32.91
C GLU A 704 -7.94 2.72 -31.41
N GLY A 705 -7.15 3.62 -30.83
CA GLY A 705 -6.99 3.74 -29.37
C GLY A 705 -6.08 2.71 -28.70
N LEU A 706 -5.24 2.01 -29.46
CA LEU A 706 -4.37 0.95 -28.95
C LEU A 706 -3.30 1.48 -27.99
N PRO A 707 -2.88 0.69 -26.97
CA PRO A 707 -1.72 1.02 -26.15
C PRO A 707 -0.46 1.12 -27.02
N LEU A 708 0.43 2.04 -26.66
CA LEU A 708 1.71 2.21 -27.32
C LEU A 708 2.55 0.92 -27.18
N ASN A 709 3.14 0.47 -28.29
CA ASN A 709 3.96 -0.74 -28.33
C ASN A 709 3.23 -2.02 -27.86
N SER A 710 1.91 -2.08 -28.05
CA SER A 710 1.07 -3.23 -27.66
C SER A 710 1.43 -4.55 -28.36
N GLY A 711 2.22 -4.52 -29.43
CA GLY A 711 2.48 -5.72 -30.22
C GLY A 711 1.29 -6.17 -31.09
N ALA A 712 0.30 -5.29 -31.29
CA ALA A 712 -0.89 -5.58 -32.08
C ALA A 712 -0.59 -6.10 -33.50
N THR A 713 -1.31 -7.15 -33.88
CA THR A 713 -1.26 -7.84 -35.18
C THR A 713 -2.67 -8.18 -35.68
N ILE A 714 -2.75 -8.80 -36.87
CA ILE A 714 -4.01 -9.28 -37.44
C ILE A 714 -3.91 -10.76 -37.72
N GLU A 715 -4.97 -11.49 -37.36
CA GLU A 715 -5.24 -12.85 -37.82
C GLU A 715 -6.47 -12.88 -38.73
N GLU A 716 -6.51 -13.87 -39.62
CA GLU A 716 -7.68 -14.17 -40.44
C GLU A 716 -7.89 -15.67 -40.49
N ASP A 717 -9.14 -16.10 -40.34
CA ASP A 717 -9.54 -17.46 -40.68
C ASP A 717 -9.75 -17.53 -42.21
N ALA A 718 -8.65 -17.74 -42.94
CA ALA A 718 -8.66 -17.71 -44.40
C ALA A 718 -9.71 -18.69 -44.98
N PRO A 719 -10.58 -18.24 -45.93
CA PRO A 719 -11.60 -19.11 -46.50
C PRO A 719 -11.01 -20.31 -47.25
N GLU A 720 -11.78 -21.39 -47.38
CA GLU A 720 -11.37 -22.60 -48.09
C GLU A 720 -10.87 -22.26 -49.51
N GLY A 721 -9.70 -22.79 -49.88
CA GLY A 721 -9.07 -22.53 -51.17
C GLY A 721 -8.20 -21.27 -51.22
N TRP A 722 -8.06 -20.52 -50.12
CA TRP A 722 -7.18 -19.36 -49.99
C TRP A 722 -6.09 -19.58 -48.94
N THR A 723 -4.97 -18.87 -49.07
CA THR A 723 -3.93 -18.76 -48.04
C THR A 723 -3.60 -17.28 -47.83
N ALA A 724 -3.59 -16.83 -46.58
CA ALA A 724 -3.35 -15.43 -46.22
C ALA A 724 -1.86 -15.14 -45.98
N ASN A 725 -1.37 -14.04 -46.56
CA ASN A 725 -0.05 -13.47 -46.36
C ASN A 725 -0.17 -12.07 -45.77
N TYR A 726 0.69 -11.72 -44.81
CA TYR A 726 0.62 -10.46 -44.06
C TYR A 726 1.84 -9.58 -44.34
N GLN A 727 1.60 -8.31 -44.66
CA GLN A 727 2.65 -7.29 -44.76
C GLN A 727 2.36 -6.19 -43.74
N ARG A 728 3.33 -5.93 -42.87
CA ARG A 728 3.21 -4.95 -41.77
C ARG A 728 4.17 -3.78 -41.99
N GLU A 729 3.65 -2.57 -41.84
CA GLU A 729 4.40 -1.32 -41.79
C GLU A 729 4.01 -0.52 -40.54
N TYR A 730 4.95 0.21 -39.96
CA TYR A 730 4.68 1.12 -38.84
C TYR A 730 5.20 2.51 -39.16
N ASN A 731 4.31 3.50 -39.06
CA ASN A 731 4.67 4.91 -39.19
C ASN A 731 4.83 5.54 -37.79
N PRO A 732 6.06 5.84 -37.35
CA PRO A 732 6.29 6.40 -36.01
C PRO A 732 5.80 7.85 -35.87
N ASP A 733 5.67 8.61 -36.97
CA ASP A 733 5.22 10.01 -36.93
C ASP A 733 3.71 10.10 -36.68
N THR A 734 2.94 9.15 -37.25
CA THR A 734 1.48 9.09 -37.10
C THR A 734 1.03 8.05 -36.08
N ARG A 735 1.94 7.18 -35.60
CA ARG A 735 1.66 6.04 -34.70
C ARG A 735 0.62 5.06 -35.28
N VAL A 736 0.66 4.91 -36.60
CA VAL A 736 -0.24 4.01 -37.34
C VAL A 736 0.53 2.75 -37.75
N ILE A 737 -0.03 1.59 -37.41
CA ILE A 737 0.36 0.29 -37.94
C ILE A 737 -0.52 0.02 -39.17
N SER A 738 0.09 -0.29 -40.31
CA SER A 738 -0.63 -0.69 -41.52
C SER A 738 -0.37 -2.17 -41.80
N ILE A 739 -1.43 -2.96 -41.89
CA ILE A 739 -1.35 -4.38 -42.24
C ILE A 739 -2.12 -4.65 -43.54
N VAL A 740 -1.40 -5.11 -44.54
CA VAL A 740 -2.00 -5.61 -45.77
C VAL A 740 -2.12 -7.12 -45.67
N VAL A 741 -3.35 -7.63 -45.74
CA VAL A 741 -3.65 -9.06 -45.82
C VAL A 741 -3.91 -9.42 -47.28
N THR A 742 -3.08 -10.29 -47.85
CA THR A 742 -3.25 -10.77 -49.24
C THR A 742 -3.61 -12.24 -49.22
N ASN A 743 -4.81 -12.58 -49.68
CA ASN A 743 -5.21 -13.96 -49.86
C ASN A 743 -4.87 -14.39 -51.28
N GLU A 744 -4.03 -15.41 -51.39
CA GLU A 744 -3.66 -16.05 -52.65
C GLU A 744 -4.41 -17.37 -52.80
N ALA A 745 -4.96 -17.63 -53.98
CA ALA A 745 -5.69 -18.85 -54.24
C ALA A 745 -4.74 -20.07 -54.27
N VAL A 746 -5.10 -21.14 -53.57
CA VAL A 746 -4.32 -22.37 -53.50
C VAL A 746 -4.54 -23.17 -54.78
N GLU A 747 -3.50 -23.36 -55.59
CA GLU A 747 -3.58 -24.21 -56.77
C GLU A 747 -3.89 -25.66 -56.36
N ALA A 748 -4.99 -26.21 -56.87
CA ALA A 748 -5.35 -27.61 -56.66
C ALA A 748 -4.23 -28.51 -57.21
N THR A 749 -3.45 -29.13 -56.32
CA THR A 749 -2.50 -30.17 -56.73
C THR A 749 -3.32 -31.32 -57.34
N PRO A 750 -3.05 -31.79 -58.56
CA PRO A 750 -3.78 -32.93 -59.11
C PRO A 750 -3.60 -34.12 -58.18
N ALA A 751 -4.71 -34.70 -57.74
CA ALA A 751 -4.70 -35.89 -56.90
C ALA A 751 -3.77 -36.96 -57.52
N PRO A 752 -2.88 -37.60 -56.73
CA PRO A 752 -2.10 -38.70 -57.26
C PRO A 752 -3.05 -39.76 -57.83
N THR A 753 -2.81 -40.15 -59.08
CA THR A 753 -3.60 -41.17 -59.78
C THR A 753 -3.74 -42.41 -58.90
N PRO A 754 -4.94 -42.95 -58.64
CA PRO A 754 -5.09 -44.16 -57.86
C PRO A 754 -4.30 -45.28 -58.55
N THR A 755 -3.32 -45.83 -57.84
CA THR A 755 -2.67 -47.08 -58.27
C THR A 755 -3.74 -48.18 -58.26
N PRO A 756 -3.88 -48.99 -59.33
CA PRO A 756 -4.90 -50.04 -59.36
C PRO A 756 -4.64 -51.04 -58.23
N THR A 757 -5.58 -51.11 -57.29
CA THR A 757 -5.63 -52.12 -56.24
C THR A 757 -5.78 -53.50 -56.89
N PRO A 758 -4.94 -54.51 -56.57
CA PRO A 758 -5.15 -55.87 -57.05
C PRO A 758 -6.47 -56.42 -56.51
N MET A 759 -7.17 -57.16 -57.38
CA MET A 759 -8.47 -57.78 -57.17
C MET A 759 -8.57 -58.52 -55.82
N PRO A 760 -9.66 -58.33 -55.03
CA PRO A 760 -9.83 -59.03 -53.77
C PRO A 760 -9.98 -60.55 -53.99
N ALA A 761 -9.19 -61.34 -53.26
CA ALA A 761 -9.39 -62.78 -53.13
C ALA A 761 -10.72 -63.06 -52.37
N PRO A 762 -11.45 -64.15 -52.69
CA PRO A 762 -12.73 -64.44 -52.06
C PRO A 762 -12.58 -64.65 -50.55
N THR A 763 -13.50 -64.01 -49.82
CA THR A 763 -13.67 -64.05 -48.37
C THR A 763 -13.80 -65.47 -47.82
N PRO A 764 -12.99 -65.90 -46.85
CA PRO A 764 -13.29 -67.10 -46.06
C PRO A 764 -14.43 -66.83 -45.09
N THR A 765 -15.41 -67.75 -45.10
CA THR A 765 -16.56 -67.83 -44.18
C THR A 765 -16.10 -67.89 -42.70
N PRO A 766 -16.80 -67.23 -41.75
CA PRO A 766 -16.36 -67.13 -40.37
C PRO A 766 -16.44 -68.48 -39.64
N THR A 767 -15.41 -68.76 -38.83
CA THR A 767 -15.40 -69.87 -37.85
C THR A 767 -15.56 -69.25 -36.45
N PRO A 768 -16.44 -69.77 -35.57
CA PRO A 768 -16.78 -69.12 -34.31
C PRO A 768 -15.65 -69.28 -33.28
N MET A 769 -15.38 -68.22 -32.51
CA MET A 769 -14.47 -68.26 -31.36
C MET A 769 -15.23 -67.83 -30.09
N PRO A 770 -14.95 -68.43 -28.92
CA PRO A 770 -15.91 -68.51 -27.83
C PRO A 770 -15.86 -67.33 -26.86
N GLU A 771 -17.06 -67.09 -26.31
CA GLU A 771 -17.47 -66.47 -25.06
C GLU A 771 -16.37 -65.97 -24.10
N VAL A 772 -16.44 -64.67 -23.77
CA VAL A 772 -15.74 -64.06 -22.63
C VAL A 772 -16.78 -63.44 -21.70
N THR A 773 -16.69 -63.85 -20.44
CA THR A 773 -17.57 -63.63 -19.28
C THR A 773 -17.61 -62.15 -18.83
N PRO A 774 -18.75 -61.63 -18.32
CA PRO A 774 -18.89 -60.22 -17.96
C PRO A 774 -18.28 -59.89 -16.59
N THR A 775 -17.80 -58.66 -16.44
CA THR A 775 -17.43 -58.03 -15.15
C THR A 775 -18.30 -56.77 -14.97
N PRO A 776 -18.79 -56.48 -13.76
CA PRO A 776 -20.14 -55.91 -13.56
C PRO A 776 -20.23 -54.37 -13.53
N ASP A 777 -21.44 -53.90 -13.85
CA ASP A 777 -21.86 -52.50 -13.89
C ASP A 777 -21.82 -51.78 -12.54
N ALA A 778 -21.45 -50.50 -12.58
CA ALA A 778 -21.69 -49.53 -11.51
C ALA A 778 -23.08 -48.89 -11.67
N PRO A 779 -23.77 -48.53 -10.57
CA PRO A 779 -25.22 -48.33 -10.58
C PRO A 779 -25.63 -46.92 -11.06
N THR A 780 -26.68 -46.89 -11.85
CA THR A 780 -27.43 -45.68 -12.24
C THR A 780 -28.28 -45.16 -11.09
N THR A 781 -28.19 -43.86 -10.81
CA THR A 781 -29.12 -43.13 -9.93
C THR A 781 -30.48 -42.95 -10.63
N PRO A 782 -31.63 -43.24 -9.99
CA PRO A 782 -32.94 -43.08 -10.60
C PRO A 782 -33.53 -41.68 -10.41
N GLU A 783 -34.25 -41.27 -11.45
CA GLU A 783 -35.18 -40.14 -11.53
C GLU A 783 -36.50 -40.50 -10.79
N GLU A 784 -37.09 -39.59 -10.00
CA GLU A 784 -38.54 -39.62 -9.70
C GLU A 784 -39.11 -38.27 -9.18
N THR A 785 -39.91 -37.63 -10.05
CA THR A 785 -41.31 -37.20 -9.92
C THR A 785 -41.94 -36.69 -8.59
N THR A 786 -42.40 -35.42 -8.67
CA THR A 786 -43.48 -34.62 -8.03
C THR A 786 -44.30 -35.02 -6.76
N ALA A 787 -44.39 -34.03 -5.83
CA ALA A 787 -45.52 -33.51 -4.99
C ALA A 787 -46.15 -34.40 -3.87
N PRO A 788 -46.76 -33.88 -2.76
CA PRO A 788 -47.42 -32.56 -2.55
C PRO A 788 -47.21 -31.84 -1.16
N THR A 789 -47.80 -30.64 -1.04
CA THR A 789 -47.89 -29.73 0.15
C THR A 789 -48.69 -30.30 1.33
N PRO A 790 -48.43 -29.86 2.59
CA PRO A 790 -49.41 -28.98 3.28
C PRO A 790 -48.86 -27.99 4.36
N GLY A 791 -49.50 -26.81 4.48
CA GLY A 791 -49.98 -26.26 5.77
C GLY A 791 -49.14 -25.28 6.61
N THR A 792 -49.58 -24.01 6.63
CA THR A 792 -49.26 -22.81 7.48
C THR A 792 -49.25 -23.05 9.01
N SER A 793 -48.53 -22.33 9.90
CA SER A 793 -48.59 -20.89 10.28
C SER A 793 -47.66 -20.61 11.51
N PRO A 794 -47.57 -19.40 12.14
CA PRO A 794 -46.67 -18.28 11.82
C PRO A 794 -45.75 -17.83 12.99
N THR A 795 -44.64 -17.13 12.71
CA THR A 795 -44.00 -16.23 13.70
C THR A 795 -43.54 -14.93 13.06
N THR A 796 -44.43 -13.94 13.19
CA THR A 796 -44.28 -12.49 13.31
C THR A 796 -42.89 -11.84 13.18
N ARG A 797 -42.76 -11.07 12.09
CA ARG A 797 -41.99 -9.83 11.92
C ARG A 797 -42.63 -8.69 12.74
N PRO A 798 -41.87 -7.84 13.47
CA PRO A 798 -42.41 -6.60 13.99
C PRO A 798 -42.50 -5.54 12.89
N ALA A 799 -43.60 -4.80 12.95
CA ALA A 799 -44.07 -3.85 11.97
C ALA A 799 -43.32 -2.51 12.00
N ARG A 800 -43.29 -1.90 10.82
CA ARG A 800 -43.03 -0.49 10.52
C ARG A 800 -44.27 0.33 10.92
N MET A 801 -44.11 1.43 11.65
CA MET A 801 -45.02 2.59 11.74
C MET A 801 -44.26 3.79 12.34
N PRO A 802 -44.69 5.05 12.15
CA PRO A 802 -44.99 5.77 10.91
C PRO A 802 -44.19 7.09 10.81
N ARG A 803 -44.18 7.71 9.62
CA ARG A 803 -43.73 9.10 9.39
C ARG A 803 -44.73 10.12 9.97
N THR A 804 -44.20 11.14 10.64
CA THR A 804 -44.74 12.51 10.88
C THR A 804 -43.54 13.39 11.30
N GLY A 805 -43.29 14.64 10.94
CA GLY A 805 -43.80 15.63 9.96
C GLY A 805 -42.67 16.68 9.76
N GLU A 806 -42.54 17.25 8.56
CA GLU A 806 -42.71 18.69 8.23
C GLU A 806 -41.87 19.73 9.03
N ASP A 807 -40.93 20.32 8.28
CA ASP A 807 -40.53 21.73 8.14
C ASP A 807 -40.30 22.64 9.37
N ALA A 808 -39.07 23.13 9.53
CA ALA A 808 -38.81 24.55 9.74
C ALA A 808 -37.32 24.92 9.46
N LEU A 809 -37.22 25.95 8.64
CA LEU A 809 -36.05 26.70 8.18
C LEU A 809 -35.29 27.43 9.30
N GLU A 810 -33.99 27.67 9.06
CA GLU A 810 -33.18 28.86 9.42
C GLU A 810 -31.90 28.61 10.24
N GLY A 811 -30.76 28.80 9.57
CA GLY A 811 -29.77 29.80 9.98
C GLY A 811 -28.67 29.43 10.98
N LEU A 812 -27.43 29.61 10.51
CA LEU A 812 -26.34 30.38 11.14
C LEU A 812 -25.08 29.58 11.56
N PHE A 813 -23.99 29.89 10.84
CA PHE A 813 -22.56 29.94 11.20
C PHE A 813 -22.03 29.21 12.45
N GLY A 814 -20.96 28.43 12.25
CA GLY A 814 -19.94 28.23 13.29
C GLY A 814 -19.01 27.03 13.09
N ALA A 815 -18.06 27.11 12.18
CA ALA A 815 -16.88 26.23 12.20
C ALA A 815 -15.78 26.91 13.03
N VAL A 816 -15.50 26.39 14.22
CA VAL A 816 -14.31 26.74 15.00
C VAL A 816 -13.33 25.59 14.87
N ALA A 817 -12.26 25.83 14.11
CA ALA A 817 -11.07 25.00 14.10
C ALA A 817 -10.35 25.12 15.45
N LEU A 818 -10.10 23.99 16.11
CA LEU A 818 -9.22 23.93 17.28
C LEU A 818 -7.80 23.55 16.84
N VAL A 819 -7.14 24.46 16.12
CA VAL A 819 -5.68 24.48 16.00
C VAL A 819 -5.16 25.55 16.97
N ALA A 820 -5.03 25.18 18.25
CA ALA A 820 -4.19 25.88 19.24
C ALA A 820 -4.29 25.19 20.61
N ALA A 821 -3.48 24.16 20.85
CA ALA A 821 -3.19 23.70 22.21
C ALA A 821 -1.76 23.15 22.36
N CYS A 822 -0.75 23.75 21.71
CA CYS A 822 0.66 23.51 22.04
C CYS A 822 1.49 24.80 21.92
N ALA A 823 1.18 25.82 22.73
CA ALA A 823 2.15 26.85 23.09
C ALA A 823 1.65 27.63 24.32
N GLY A 824 2.25 27.37 25.47
CA GLY A 824 2.34 28.38 26.53
C GLY A 824 1.78 28.02 27.89
N VAL A 825 2.53 27.22 28.66
CA VAL A 825 2.64 27.44 30.12
C VAL A 825 4.06 27.11 30.58
N GLN A 826 5.06 27.95 30.25
CA GLN A 826 6.32 27.96 31.03
C GLN A 826 7.22 29.20 30.95
N ALA A 827 6.74 30.35 30.49
CA ALA A 827 7.57 31.57 30.49
C ALA A 827 6.78 32.83 30.84
N LEU A 828 6.50 33.05 32.13
CA LEU A 828 6.14 34.38 32.65
C LEU A 828 6.34 34.49 34.16
N ARG A 829 7.59 34.31 34.60
CA ARG A 829 8.10 34.86 35.86
C ARG A 829 9.55 35.30 35.74
N SER A 830 9.81 36.41 35.03
CA SER A 830 10.87 37.33 35.45
C SER A 830 10.78 38.68 34.73
N HIS A 831 10.80 39.73 35.55
CA HIS A 831 11.26 41.08 35.26
C HIS A 831 10.39 42.04 34.40
N LYS A 832 9.49 42.73 35.12
CA LYS A 832 9.35 44.19 35.00
C LYS A 832 10.43 44.87 35.86
N ARG A 833 11.29 45.69 35.26
CA ARG A 833 11.75 46.98 35.80
C ARG A 833 12.39 47.81 34.68
N SER A 834 11.87 49.03 34.56
CA SER A 834 12.21 50.18 33.70
C SER A 834 12.10 49.98 32.18
#